data_AF-A0A8H9HKL8-F1
#
_entry.id   AF-A0A8H9HKL8-F1
#
_cell.length_a   1.000
_cell.length_b   1.000
_cell.length_c   1.000
_cell.angle_alpha   90.00
_cell.angle_beta   90.00
_cell.angle_gamma   90.00
#
_symmetry.space_group_name_H-M   'P 1'
#
loop_
_entity.id
_entity.type
_entity.pdbx_description
1 polymer ?
#
loop_
_entity_poly.entity_id
_entity_poly.type
_entity_poly.pdbx_seq_one_letter_code
_entity_poly.pdbx_strand_id
1 'polypeptide(L)'
;MATVGHRTRFFDHRLPSLYAGRYAATVSEDIQGLNTGSTLPDRVQRFDVRQPRFSIASSEVQAAYPVPGAIGTYSQILPHITLDAPALPWARRLKGTAEGVPWVALLLFGEGELPGDREAVGVVTVSTVAQLLDGEAGAGRAPDIDPGSLLPGEDEEACRSILVPAELFAAIRPEPAELALLAHIREGGPPDADHVRVAGTDPEPLTEDLNAVVVANRFPPATGGQQVVHLVSLEGFEPYLTGTAPPAEGLRLVSLQTWSFETLADSGIGFGDVVANLAAATDTLLRLPLSGGGADGDVPQRLASGATALPHRLESGERSFAFYRGPLTATPAQALPAPADPRLESAGEALVYLRAHGVFDTGYASAFSLGRTLALADAPFRGKLLEFRKAARRAVRRLATRPELVTSARTVRQAADQLNANPQRAAFDRLISTALPAALARTGADLAAAEHRPAARTAAALPLAAGDLRAQLASERVREVLRESTDPEREPVQDWLAELSRLEMIPFDHLVPDPRMLPPESIRFAHLDAEWIRAAVDGALSVGVGHALDADLNQLAAEVPAPPACAVLIRSELIPNWPRTIMTALAGEDVVEPVHRLHYGSDVLLLLFPRVIDAFALAEPPQGLHFGISDNGTIELRRLTGDIGHPMGDFPEEYGFRRFLRAGGRDVLDVTGDLLTELAAAHERETLSPAQFALQMTKAPQLQLFVRP
;
A
#
# COMPACT_ATOMS: atom_id res chain seq x y z
N MET A 1 6.31 12.44 20.52
CA MET A 1 5.38 12.87 19.45
C MET A 1 4.04 12.22 19.73
N ALA A 2 2.94 12.98 19.69
CA ALA A 2 1.60 12.44 19.88
C ALA A 2 1.26 11.55 18.68
N THR A 3 1.28 10.24 18.88
CA THR A 3 0.82 9.27 17.89
C THR A 3 -0.70 9.28 17.88
N VAL A 4 -1.28 9.77 16.78
CA VAL A 4 -2.70 9.58 16.47
C VAL A 4 -2.86 8.10 16.14
N GLY A 5 -3.48 7.34 17.05
CA GLY A 5 -3.76 5.93 16.86
C GLY A 5 -5.28 5.72 16.84
N HIS A 6 -5.76 4.84 15.96
CA HIS A 6 -7.12 4.34 16.07
C HIS A 6 -7.29 3.61 17.40
N ARG A 7 -8.34 3.96 18.15
CA ARG A 7 -8.62 3.39 19.46
C ARG A 7 -9.52 2.17 19.28
N THR A 8 -8.91 1.00 19.17
CA THR A 8 -9.64 -0.28 19.20
C THR A 8 -9.37 -0.94 20.55
N ARG A 9 -10.40 -1.05 21.39
CA ARG A 9 -10.36 -1.78 22.66
C ARG A 9 -11.35 -2.95 22.61
N PHE A 10 -10.98 -4.03 23.28
CA PHE A 10 -11.80 -5.23 23.42
C PHE A 10 -12.23 -5.37 24.89
N PHE A 11 -13.51 -5.66 25.14
CA PHE A 11 -14.04 -5.99 26.47
C PHE A 11 -14.75 -7.34 26.44
N ASP A 12 -14.76 -8.04 27.58
CA ASP A 12 -15.21 -9.43 27.61
C ASP A 12 -16.71 -9.57 27.30
N HIS A 13 -17.56 -8.82 28.01
CA HIS A 13 -19.00 -8.86 27.83
C HIS A 13 -19.67 -7.63 28.44
N ARG A 14 -20.91 -7.38 28.04
CA ARG A 14 -21.79 -6.38 28.67
C ARG A 14 -23.02 -7.06 29.26
N LEU A 15 -22.92 -7.42 30.54
CA LEU A 15 -24.02 -8.03 31.27
C LEU A 15 -25.07 -6.99 31.66
N PRO A 16 -26.36 -7.22 31.39
CA PRO A 16 -27.42 -6.34 31.86
C PRO A 16 -27.60 -6.50 33.38
N SER A 17 -27.89 -5.40 34.08
CA SER A 17 -28.24 -5.47 35.52
C SER A 17 -29.53 -6.24 35.78
N LEU A 18 -30.40 -6.34 34.78
CA LEU A 18 -31.65 -7.10 34.81
C LEU A 18 -31.88 -7.74 33.44
N TYR A 19 -31.93 -9.07 33.39
CA TYR A 19 -32.11 -9.84 32.14
C TYR A 19 -33.52 -9.66 31.56
N ALA A 20 -33.70 -9.96 30.27
CA ALA A 20 -35.02 -9.94 29.65
C ALA A 20 -35.98 -10.95 30.30
N GLY A 21 -37.21 -10.53 30.55
CA GLY A 21 -38.22 -11.37 31.21
C GLY A 21 -39.33 -10.57 31.89
N ARG A 22 -40.27 -11.29 32.51
CA ARG A 22 -41.35 -10.72 33.31
C ARG A 22 -40.96 -10.65 34.78
N TYR A 23 -41.12 -9.49 35.38
CA TYR A 23 -40.78 -9.24 36.78
C TYR A 23 -41.98 -8.70 37.55
N ALA A 24 -41.93 -8.86 38.87
CA ALA A 24 -42.90 -8.31 39.79
C ALA A 24 -42.16 -7.59 40.92
N ALA A 25 -42.39 -6.29 41.05
CA ALA A 25 -41.97 -5.51 42.21
C ALA A 25 -43.05 -5.62 43.29
N THR A 26 -42.71 -6.21 44.43
CA THR A 26 -43.61 -6.36 45.57
C THR A 26 -43.22 -5.37 46.66
N VAL A 27 -44.16 -4.51 47.06
CA VAL A 27 -44.01 -3.60 48.20
C VAL A 27 -44.83 -4.13 49.35
N SER A 28 -44.15 -4.49 50.44
CA SER A 28 -44.74 -4.92 51.72
C SER A 28 -44.48 -3.84 52.78
N GLU A 29 -45.47 -3.53 53.60
CA GLU A 29 -45.37 -2.55 54.69
C GLU A 29 -45.47 -3.24 56.05
N ASP A 30 -44.45 -3.09 56.90
CA ASP A 30 -44.40 -3.62 58.26
C ASP A 30 -44.36 -2.46 59.27
N ILE A 31 -45.34 -2.43 60.18
CA ILE A 31 -45.46 -1.39 61.22
C ILE A 31 -45.14 -2.03 62.58
N GLN A 32 -44.00 -1.65 63.15
CA GLN A 32 -43.54 -2.17 64.42
C GLN A 32 -44.53 -1.91 65.57
N GLY A 33 -44.90 -2.97 66.30
CA GLY A 33 -45.77 -2.90 67.48
C GLY A 33 -47.27 -3.09 67.20
N LEU A 34 -47.67 -3.23 65.94
CA LEU A 34 -49.00 -3.71 65.53
C LEU A 34 -48.87 -5.02 64.76
N ASN A 35 -49.79 -5.96 64.99
CA ASN A 35 -49.91 -7.13 64.11
C ASN A 35 -50.62 -6.68 62.83
N THR A 36 -49.86 -6.26 61.82
CA THR A 36 -50.36 -5.68 60.56
C THR A 36 -51.10 -6.68 59.67
N GLY A 37 -51.01 -7.99 59.94
CA GLY A 37 -51.87 -9.04 59.40
C GLY A 37 -52.24 -8.89 57.91
N SER A 38 -53.46 -9.31 57.54
CA SER A 38 -54.04 -9.14 56.19
C SER A 38 -54.59 -7.73 55.92
N THR A 39 -54.26 -6.73 56.75
CA THR A 39 -54.85 -5.39 56.72
C THR A 39 -54.11 -4.42 55.79
N LEU A 40 -52.83 -4.69 55.49
CA LEU A 40 -52.03 -3.99 54.48
C LEU A 40 -51.57 -5.01 53.43
N PRO A 41 -52.34 -5.24 52.35
CA PRO A 41 -51.95 -6.21 51.34
C PRO A 41 -50.75 -5.72 50.54
N ASP A 42 -49.83 -6.65 50.24
CA ASP A 42 -48.69 -6.42 49.36
C ASP A 42 -49.15 -5.80 48.04
N ARG A 43 -48.46 -4.72 47.63
CA ARG A 43 -48.67 -4.11 46.32
C ARG A 43 -47.69 -4.72 45.34
N VAL A 44 -48.24 -5.44 44.36
CA VAL A 44 -47.46 -6.07 43.29
C VAL A 44 -47.61 -5.27 42.00
N GLN A 45 -46.52 -4.69 41.51
CA GLN A 45 -46.45 -4.09 40.19
C GLN A 45 -45.65 -5.00 39.26
N ARG A 46 -46.30 -5.52 38.22
CA ARG A 46 -45.63 -6.32 37.18
C ARG A 46 -45.07 -5.39 36.11
N PHE A 47 -43.87 -5.69 35.64
CA PHE A 47 -43.22 -4.99 34.54
C PHE A 47 -42.38 -5.97 33.72
N ASP A 48 -42.20 -5.65 32.45
CA ASP A 48 -41.49 -6.49 31.50
C ASP A 48 -40.20 -5.80 31.05
N VAL A 49 -39.10 -6.56 31.04
CA VAL A 49 -37.85 -6.13 30.41
C VAL A 49 -37.80 -6.72 29.02
N ARG A 50 -37.98 -5.86 28.02
CA ARG A 50 -38.07 -6.25 26.60
C ARG A 50 -36.70 -6.21 25.93
N GLN A 51 -36.38 -7.27 25.19
CA GLN A 51 -35.20 -7.41 24.34
C GLN A 51 -35.55 -8.31 23.14
N PRO A 52 -34.87 -8.19 21.99
CA PRO A 52 -35.06 -9.09 20.86
C PRO A 52 -34.89 -10.57 21.26
N ARG A 53 -35.79 -11.44 20.77
CA ARG A 53 -35.82 -12.87 21.12
C ARG A 53 -35.97 -13.80 19.92
N PHE A 54 -36.92 -13.50 19.04
CA PHE A 54 -37.24 -14.34 17.86
C PHE A 54 -36.91 -13.68 16.52
N SER A 55 -36.71 -12.36 16.52
CA SER A 55 -36.25 -11.58 15.38
C SER A 55 -35.33 -10.43 15.84
N ILE A 56 -34.42 -10.00 14.97
CA ILE A 56 -33.57 -8.82 15.14
C ILE A 56 -33.79 -7.94 13.91
N ALA A 57 -33.89 -6.63 14.08
CA ALA A 57 -34.04 -5.73 12.96
C ALA A 57 -32.71 -5.60 12.20
N SER A 58 -32.74 -5.59 10.86
CA SER A 58 -31.51 -5.42 10.07
C SER A 58 -30.75 -4.12 10.37
N SER A 59 -31.44 -3.11 10.92
CA SER A 59 -30.85 -1.84 11.38
C SER A 59 -30.05 -1.94 12.68
N GLU A 60 -30.15 -3.06 13.41
CA GLU A 60 -29.35 -3.31 14.63
C GLU A 60 -28.03 -4.05 14.32
N VAL A 61 -27.81 -4.39 13.04
CA VAL A 61 -26.59 -5.02 12.55
C VAL A 61 -25.70 -3.95 11.93
N GLN A 62 -24.58 -3.65 12.59
CA GLN A 62 -23.62 -2.68 12.12
C GLN A 62 -22.85 -3.19 10.89
N ALA A 63 -22.39 -4.45 10.95
CA ALA A 63 -21.60 -5.07 9.91
C ALA A 63 -21.64 -6.60 10.00
N ALA A 64 -21.51 -7.27 8.86
CA ALA A 64 -21.29 -8.71 8.77
C ALA A 64 -20.11 -8.99 7.83
N TYR A 65 -19.28 -9.96 8.18
CA TYR A 65 -18.13 -10.36 7.39
C TYR A 65 -18.00 -11.89 7.31
N PRO A 66 -17.69 -12.49 6.14
CA PRO A 66 -17.60 -11.86 4.82
C PRO A 66 -18.85 -11.08 4.43
N VAL A 67 -18.68 -10.03 3.63
CA VAL A 67 -19.77 -9.11 3.25
C VAL A 67 -20.85 -9.91 2.51
N PRO A 68 -22.15 -9.66 2.76
CA PRO A 68 -23.23 -10.34 2.04
C PRO A 68 -23.06 -10.27 0.51
N GLY A 69 -23.05 -11.43 -0.14
CA GLY A 69 -22.86 -11.58 -1.59
C GLY A 69 -21.43 -11.40 -2.10
N ALA A 70 -20.44 -11.29 -1.21
CA ALA A 70 -19.04 -11.19 -1.60
C ALA A 70 -18.49 -12.51 -2.16
N ILE A 71 -17.50 -12.39 -3.04
CA ILE A 71 -16.77 -13.50 -3.65
C ILE A 71 -15.29 -13.29 -3.34
N GLY A 72 -14.63 -14.26 -2.73
CA GLY A 72 -13.22 -14.15 -2.37
C GLY A 72 -12.67 -15.39 -1.67
N THR A 73 -11.40 -15.33 -1.26
CA THR A 73 -10.76 -16.42 -0.50
C THR A 73 -10.99 -16.18 0.99
N TYR A 74 -11.88 -16.97 1.60
CA TYR A 74 -12.30 -16.83 3.00
C TYR A 74 -11.93 -18.04 3.87
N SER A 75 -11.18 -19.00 3.33
CA SER A 75 -10.75 -20.25 3.99
C SER A 75 -10.01 -20.06 5.32
N GLN A 76 -9.47 -18.87 5.55
CA GLN A 76 -8.66 -18.51 6.72
C GLN A 76 -9.34 -17.49 7.62
N ILE A 77 -10.58 -17.09 7.30
CA ILE A 77 -11.33 -16.07 8.02
C ILE A 77 -12.48 -16.75 8.75
N LEU A 78 -12.64 -16.43 10.03
CA LEU A 78 -13.83 -16.77 10.78
C LEU A 78 -14.92 -15.72 10.49
N PRO A 79 -16.08 -16.14 9.96
CA PRO A 79 -17.22 -15.25 9.80
C PRO A 79 -17.59 -14.59 11.12
N HIS A 80 -17.97 -13.32 11.09
CA HIS A 80 -18.36 -12.57 12.28
C HIS A 80 -19.40 -11.51 11.97
N ILE A 81 -20.19 -11.17 12.97
CA ILE A 81 -21.22 -10.13 12.91
C ILE A 81 -20.99 -9.12 14.03
N THR A 82 -21.15 -7.84 13.71
CA THR A 82 -21.10 -6.72 14.66
C THR A 82 -22.51 -6.15 14.83
N LEU A 83 -22.94 -5.98 16.07
CA LEU A 83 -24.26 -5.55 16.49
C LEU A 83 -24.17 -4.21 17.23
N ASP A 84 -25.06 -3.27 16.89
CA ASP A 84 -25.12 -1.95 17.51
C ASP A 84 -25.58 -2.01 18.97
N ALA A 85 -26.26 -3.08 19.38
CA ALA A 85 -26.72 -3.32 20.74
C ALA A 85 -25.68 -4.14 21.52
N PRO A 86 -24.78 -3.53 22.32
CA PRO A 86 -23.65 -4.24 22.94
C PRO A 86 -24.07 -5.30 23.96
N ALA A 87 -25.23 -5.16 24.61
CA ALA A 87 -25.69 -6.15 25.58
C ALA A 87 -26.46 -7.31 24.94
N LEU A 88 -26.78 -7.26 23.63
CA LEU A 88 -27.72 -8.18 22.99
C LEU A 88 -27.32 -9.66 23.11
N PRO A 89 -26.05 -10.06 22.89
CA PRO A 89 -25.66 -11.47 23.04
C PRO A 89 -25.85 -12.01 24.45
N TRP A 90 -25.85 -11.15 25.47
CA TRP A 90 -26.00 -11.50 26.89
C TRP A 90 -27.33 -11.04 27.49
N ALA A 91 -28.28 -10.58 26.67
CA ALA A 91 -29.58 -10.08 27.11
C ALA A 91 -30.43 -11.16 27.82
N ARG A 92 -30.15 -12.44 27.54
CA ARG A 92 -30.85 -13.61 28.07
C ARG A 92 -29.83 -14.61 28.60
N ARG A 93 -30.23 -15.35 29.63
CA ARG A 93 -29.38 -16.37 30.28
C ARG A 93 -29.82 -17.76 29.86
N LEU A 94 -28.88 -18.56 29.33
CA LEU A 94 -29.11 -19.98 29.08
C LEU A 94 -29.17 -20.75 30.41
N LYS A 95 -30.15 -21.65 30.54
CA LYS A 95 -30.33 -22.43 31.78
C LYS A 95 -29.14 -23.38 31.98
N GLY A 96 -28.55 -23.36 33.17
CA GLY A 96 -27.46 -24.28 33.53
C GLY A 96 -26.07 -23.86 33.04
N THR A 97 -25.92 -22.68 32.43
CA THR A 97 -24.61 -22.15 32.01
C THR A 97 -24.07 -21.10 33.00
N ALA A 98 -22.76 -20.86 32.92
CA ALA A 98 -22.10 -19.75 33.62
C ALA A 98 -22.62 -18.39 33.13
N GLU A 99 -22.40 -17.36 33.94
CA GLU A 99 -22.65 -15.97 33.54
C GLU A 99 -21.63 -15.54 32.48
N GLY A 100 -22.04 -14.72 31.51
CA GLY A 100 -21.19 -14.32 30.37
C GLY A 100 -21.24 -15.23 29.15
N VAL A 101 -21.97 -16.36 29.20
CA VAL A 101 -22.24 -17.19 28.02
C VAL A 101 -23.36 -16.54 27.19
N PRO A 102 -23.14 -16.22 25.90
CA PRO A 102 -24.17 -15.64 25.05
C PRO A 102 -25.28 -16.65 24.73
N TRP A 103 -26.51 -16.16 24.58
CA TRP A 103 -27.66 -16.98 24.17
C TRP A 103 -27.76 -17.17 22.65
N VAL A 104 -26.94 -16.45 21.90
CA VAL A 104 -26.84 -16.51 20.44
C VAL A 104 -25.50 -17.11 20.01
N ALA A 105 -25.48 -17.74 18.84
CA ALA A 105 -24.27 -18.25 18.22
C ALA A 105 -24.27 -17.97 16.72
N LEU A 106 -23.09 -17.82 16.14
CA LEU A 106 -22.94 -17.66 14.70
C LEU A 106 -22.50 -18.99 14.08
N LEU A 107 -23.36 -19.58 13.25
CA LEU A 107 -23.10 -20.88 12.61
C LEU A 107 -22.94 -20.72 11.10
N LEU A 108 -21.92 -21.40 10.56
CA LEU A 108 -21.58 -21.45 9.14
C LEU A 108 -21.98 -22.80 8.53
N PHE A 109 -22.66 -22.75 7.39
CA PHE A 109 -23.08 -23.90 6.62
C PHE A 109 -22.67 -23.77 5.15
N GLY A 110 -22.27 -24.88 4.55
CA GLY A 110 -21.96 -24.98 3.12
C GLY A 110 -23.09 -25.62 2.30
N GLU A 111 -22.88 -25.70 0.99
CA GLU A 111 -23.78 -26.38 0.05
C GLU A 111 -24.14 -27.80 0.51
N GLY A 112 -25.43 -28.13 0.45
CA GLY A 112 -25.98 -29.44 0.78
C GLY A 112 -26.05 -29.78 2.27
N GLU A 113 -25.56 -28.93 3.17
CA GLU A 113 -25.57 -29.22 4.61
C GLU A 113 -26.94 -28.96 5.27
N LEU A 114 -27.66 -27.94 4.80
CA LEU A 114 -29.01 -27.62 5.27
C LEU A 114 -30.07 -28.24 4.33
N PRO A 115 -30.97 -29.13 4.82
CA PRO A 115 -31.98 -29.76 3.97
C PRO A 115 -32.93 -28.77 3.29
N GLY A 116 -33.23 -27.65 3.96
CA GLY A 116 -34.11 -26.58 3.46
C GLY A 116 -33.39 -25.53 2.61
N ASP A 117 -32.06 -25.55 2.56
CA ASP A 117 -31.23 -24.59 1.82
C ASP A 117 -30.03 -25.31 1.19
N ARG A 118 -30.30 -26.14 0.17
CA ARG A 118 -29.26 -26.99 -0.44
C ARG A 118 -28.20 -26.20 -1.19
N GLU A 119 -28.53 -25.00 -1.66
CA GLU A 119 -27.60 -24.13 -2.40
C GLU A 119 -26.90 -23.12 -1.48
N ALA A 120 -27.15 -23.15 -0.16
CA ALA A 120 -26.57 -22.20 0.80
C ALA A 120 -26.82 -20.72 0.42
N VAL A 121 -28.04 -20.40 -0.02
CA VAL A 121 -28.41 -19.04 -0.46
C VAL A 121 -29.12 -18.22 0.62
N GLY A 122 -29.34 -18.78 1.83
CA GLY A 122 -30.02 -18.11 2.94
C GLY A 122 -31.52 -18.40 3.03
N VAL A 123 -31.97 -19.57 2.58
CA VAL A 123 -33.40 -19.94 2.63
C VAL A 123 -33.82 -20.25 4.07
N VAL A 124 -34.85 -19.57 4.55
CA VAL A 124 -35.42 -19.75 5.90
C VAL A 124 -36.91 -20.08 5.84
N THR A 125 -37.39 -20.84 6.84
CA THR A 125 -38.83 -21.06 7.05
C THR A 125 -39.40 -19.92 7.90
N VAL A 126 -40.45 -19.25 7.42
CA VAL A 126 -41.13 -18.19 8.16
C VAL A 126 -42.41 -18.74 8.78
N SER A 127 -42.58 -18.59 10.08
CA SER A 127 -43.76 -19.01 10.84
C SER A 127 -44.03 -18.02 11.99
N THR A 128 -45.16 -18.14 12.67
CA THR A 128 -45.33 -17.43 13.96
C THR A 128 -44.57 -18.15 15.07
N VAL A 129 -44.29 -17.46 16.18
CA VAL A 129 -43.66 -18.07 17.36
C VAL A 129 -44.54 -19.16 17.94
N ALA A 130 -45.86 -18.97 18.00
CA ALA A 130 -46.80 -20.01 18.43
C ALA A 130 -46.65 -21.28 17.57
N GLN A 131 -46.68 -21.14 16.24
CA GLN A 131 -46.50 -22.26 15.31
C GLN A 131 -45.13 -22.94 15.48
N LEU A 132 -44.08 -22.18 15.79
CA LEU A 132 -42.76 -22.75 16.04
C LEU A 132 -42.75 -23.61 17.30
N LEU A 133 -43.28 -23.09 18.41
CA LEU A 133 -43.29 -23.77 19.71
C LEU A 133 -44.20 -24.99 19.72
N ASP A 134 -45.31 -24.94 18.98
CA ASP A 134 -46.23 -26.06 18.81
C ASP A 134 -45.70 -27.14 17.83
N GLY A 135 -44.54 -26.90 17.19
CA GLY A 135 -43.91 -27.83 16.25
C GLY A 135 -44.54 -27.83 14.85
N GLU A 136 -45.32 -26.82 14.51
CA GLU A 136 -45.98 -26.65 13.21
C GLU A 136 -45.08 -25.93 12.17
N ALA A 137 -43.93 -25.39 12.57
CA ALA A 137 -42.96 -24.72 11.70
C ALA A 137 -42.11 -25.68 10.81
N GLY A 138 -42.51 -26.95 10.70
CA GLY A 138 -41.85 -27.98 9.89
C GLY A 138 -41.05 -29.00 10.73
N ALA A 139 -40.36 -29.92 10.05
CA ALA A 139 -39.62 -31.02 10.68
C ALA A 139 -38.53 -30.56 11.67
N GLY A 140 -38.21 -31.40 12.66
CA GLY A 140 -37.17 -31.13 13.66
C GLY A 140 -37.72 -30.62 14.98
N ARG A 141 -36.92 -30.77 16.04
CA ARG A 141 -37.31 -30.44 17.41
C ARG A 141 -37.38 -28.92 17.61
N ALA A 142 -38.54 -28.43 18.05
CA ALA A 142 -38.76 -27.03 18.45
C ALA A 142 -38.00 -26.67 19.75
N PRO A 143 -37.71 -25.38 19.99
CA PRO A 143 -37.06 -24.95 21.23
C PRO A 143 -37.94 -25.18 22.46
N ASP A 144 -37.36 -25.70 23.54
CA ASP A 144 -38.03 -25.95 24.83
C ASP A 144 -38.17 -24.65 25.64
N ILE A 145 -39.06 -23.78 25.16
CA ILE A 145 -39.38 -22.49 25.78
C ILE A 145 -40.74 -22.59 26.46
N ASP A 146 -40.81 -22.22 27.74
CA ASP A 146 -42.08 -22.13 28.48
C ASP A 146 -42.98 -21.06 27.84
N PRO A 147 -44.18 -21.40 27.32
CA PRO A 147 -45.12 -20.43 26.77
C PRO A 147 -45.54 -19.35 27.79
N GLY A 148 -45.50 -19.66 29.08
CA GLY A 148 -45.74 -18.69 30.17
C GLY A 148 -44.70 -17.57 30.24
N SER A 149 -43.53 -17.77 29.63
CA SER A 149 -42.43 -16.79 29.58
C SER A 149 -42.56 -15.76 28.45
N LEU A 150 -43.43 -15.99 27.46
CA LEU A 150 -43.60 -15.12 26.30
C LEU A 150 -44.12 -13.74 26.73
N LEU A 151 -43.68 -12.65 26.13
CA LEU A 151 -44.28 -11.34 26.38
C LEU A 151 -45.61 -11.19 25.59
N PRO A 152 -46.53 -10.30 26.02
CA PRO A 152 -47.77 -10.08 25.28
C PRO A 152 -47.48 -9.70 23.82
N GLY A 153 -47.94 -10.51 22.86
CA GLY A 153 -47.74 -10.33 21.42
C GLY A 153 -46.52 -11.04 20.82
N GLU A 154 -45.65 -11.68 21.63
CA GLU A 154 -44.52 -12.48 21.09
C GLU A 154 -45.01 -13.75 20.38
N ASP A 155 -46.14 -14.31 20.78
CA ASP A 155 -46.74 -15.51 20.20
C ASP A 155 -47.19 -15.32 18.74
N GLU A 156 -47.66 -14.12 18.42
CA GLU A 156 -48.07 -13.70 17.07
C GLU A 156 -46.89 -13.19 16.21
N GLU A 157 -45.71 -13.00 16.79
CA GLU A 157 -44.54 -12.47 16.08
C GLU A 157 -44.07 -13.42 14.98
N ALA A 158 -43.71 -12.87 13.82
CA ALA A 158 -43.11 -13.64 12.75
C ALA A 158 -41.65 -13.96 13.08
N CYS A 159 -41.31 -15.25 13.10
CA CYS A 159 -39.96 -15.73 13.32
C CYS A 159 -39.44 -16.48 12.10
N ARG A 160 -38.12 -16.53 11.97
CA ARG A 160 -37.41 -17.27 10.92
C ARG A 160 -36.73 -18.47 11.54
N SER A 161 -36.84 -19.63 10.94
CA SER A 161 -36.24 -20.86 11.45
C SER A 161 -35.56 -21.68 10.37
N ILE A 162 -34.56 -22.46 10.77
CA ILE A 162 -33.79 -23.39 9.93
C ILE A 162 -33.78 -24.78 10.55
N LEU A 163 -33.78 -25.82 9.71
CA LEU A 163 -33.61 -27.20 10.15
C LEU A 163 -32.13 -27.56 10.08
N VAL A 164 -31.51 -27.81 11.23
CA VAL A 164 -30.14 -28.31 11.32
C VAL A 164 -30.17 -29.81 11.63
N PRO A 165 -29.61 -30.67 10.75
CA PRO A 165 -29.51 -32.10 11.00
C PRO A 165 -28.75 -32.43 12.30
N ALA A 166 -29.15 -33.51 12.97
CA ALA A 166 -28.60 -33.91 14.28
C ALA A 166 -27.07 -34.10 14.25
N GLU A 167 -26.57 -34.86 13.26
CA GLU A 167 -25.13 -35.12 13.10
C GLU A 167 -24.34 -33.84 12.82
N LEU A 168 -24.90 -32.95 11.99
CA LEU A 168 -24.26 -31.69 11.65
C LEU A 168 -24.18 -30.77 12.87
N PHE A 169 -25.30 -30.59 13.60
CA PHE A 169 -25.32 -29.79 14.81
C PHE A 169 -24.34 -30.33 15.86
N ALA A 170 -24.29 -31.65 16.06
CA ALA A 170 -23.35 -32.26 16.99
C ALA A 170 -21.88 -31.99 16.61
N ALA A 171 -21.57 -31.94 15.32
CA ALA A 171 -20.21 -31.69 14.82
C ALA A 171 -19.79 -30.21 14.94
N ILE A 172 -20.69 -29.27 14.63
CA ILE A 172 -20.33 -27.85 14.51
C ILE A 172 -20.71 -27.00 15.72
N ARG A 173 -21.55 -27.49 16.65
CA ARG A 173 -22.01 -26.68 17.79
C ARG A 173 -20.83 -26.17 18.63
N PRO A 174 -20.81 -24.90 19.02
CA PRO A 174 -19.88 -24.42 20.03
C PRO A 174 -20.30 -24.93 21.42
N GLU A 175 -19.33 -25.27 22.25
CA GLU A 175 -19.59 -25.61 23.66
C GLU A 175 -19.85 -24.33 24.48
N PRO A 176 -20.55 -24.41 25.63
CA PRO A 176 -20.81 -23.23 26.46
C PRO A 176 -19.56 -22.43 26.86
N ALA A 177 -18.44 -23.11 27.09
CA ALA A 177 -17.17 -22.46 27.39
C ALA A 177 -16.55 -21.76 26.17
N GLU A 178 -16.70 -22.31 24.97
CA GLU A 178 -16.25 -21.68 23.73
C GLU A 178 -17.15 -20.49 23.35
N LEU A 179 -18.47 -20.62 23.55
CA LEU A 179 -19.43 -19.54 23.31
C LEU A 179 -19.06 -18.27 24.06
N ALA A 180 -18.57 -18.40 25.30
CA ALA A 180 -18.11 -17.26 26.09
C ALA A 180 -16.90 -16.55 25.45
N LEU A 181 -16.04 -17.27 24.70
CA LEU A 181 -14.85 -16.72 24.04
C LEU A 181 -15.15 -16.19 22.62
N LEU A 182 -16.22 -16.67 21.99
CA LEU A 182 -16.62 -16.31 20.63
C LEU A 182 -17.49 -15.04 20.56
N ALA A 183 -17.81 -14.43 21.70
CA ALA A 183 -18.51 -13.14 21.77
C ALA A 183 -17.73 -12.16 22.65
N HIS A 184 -17.61 -10.91 22.20
CA HIS A 184 -16.92 -9.84 22.92
C HIS A 184 -17.47 -8.47 22.53
N ILE A 185 -17.04 -7.42 23.22
CA ILE A 185 -17.34 -6.03 22.87
C ILE A 185 -16.13 -5.41 22.20
N ARG A 186 -16.36 -4.63 21.14
CA ARG A 186 -15.37 -3.81 20.46
C ARG A 186 -15.74 -2.34 20.55
N GLU A 187 -14.82 -1.52 21.03
CA GLU A 187 -14.89 -0.05 20.91
C GLU A 187 -14.38 0.37 19.52
N GLY A 188 -15.22 1.06 18.76
CA GLY A 188 -14.91 1.56 17.43
C GLY A 188 -15.28 3.03 17.29
N GLY A 189 -14.43 3.93 17.80
CA GLY A 189 -14.61 5.37 17.70
C GLY A 189 -13.70 6.03 16.64
N PRO A 190 -14.00 7.27 16.21
CA PRO A 190 -13.09 8.06 15.39
C PRO A 190 -11.70 8.18 16.07
N PRO A 191 -10.60 8.26 15.31
CA PRO A 191 -9.28 8.49 15.90
C PRO A 191 -9.33 9.79 16.72
N ASP A 192 -8.93 9.71 18.01
CA ASP A 192 -8.97 10.84 18.96
C ASP A 192 -8.24 12.05 18.37
N ALA A 193 -8.99 13.01 17.81
CA ALA A 193 -8.46 14.31 17.40
C ALA A 193 -8.32 15.26 18.60
N ASP A 194 -9.12 15.06 19.66
CA ASP A 194 -9.26 16.00 20.78
C ASP A 194 -8.63 15.52 22.11
N HIS A 195 -8.26 14.24 22.23
CA HIS A 195 -7.51 13.73 23.39
C HIS A 195 -6.06 13.44 23.01
N VAL A 196 -5.23 14.49 23.05
CA VAL A 196 -3.79 14.35 23.13
C VAL A 196 -3.49 13.38 24.27
N ARG A 197 -2.88 12.22 23.98
CA ARG A 197 -2.38 11.28 24.99
C ARG A 197 -1.48 12.04 25.97
N VAL A 198 -2.03 12.46 27.11
CA VAL A 198 -1.23 12.72 28.31
C VAL A 198 -0.76 11.32 28.74
N ALA A 199 0.55 11.10 28.73
CA ALA A 199 1.13 9.82 29.07
C ALA A 199 0.58 9.33 30.43
N GLY A 200 -0.18 8.23 30.42
CA GLY A 200 -0.61 7.53 31.64
C GLY A 200 -2.09 7.59 32.01
N THR A 201 -2.97 8.24 31.24
CA THR A 201 -4.43 8.21 31.50
C THR A 201 -5.21 7.75 30.27
N ASP A 202 -5.78 6.55 30.34
CA ASP A 202 -6.77 6.06 29.37
C ASP A 202 -8.14 6.70 29.69
N PRO A 203 -8.79 7.41 28.75
CA PRO A 203 -10.14 7.92 28.98
C PRO A 203 -11.11 6.76 29.17
N GLU A 204 -12.20 7.00 29.93
CA GLU A 204 -13.29 6.03 30.03
C GLU A 204 -13.87 5.74 28.63
N PRO A 205 -14.32 4.49 28.38
CA PRO A 205 -14.90 4.12 27.09
C PRO A 205 -16.24 4.83 26.86
N LEU A 206 -16.44 5.33 25.64
CA LEU A 206 -17.71 5.94 25.26
C LEU A 206 -18.73 4.84 25.00
N THR A 207 -19.84 4.87 25.74
CA THR A 207 -20.88 3.85 25.67
C THR A 207 -21.50 3.72 24.27
N GLU A 208 -21.51 4.81 23.51
CA GLU A 208 -22.07 4.92 22.14
C GLU A 208 -21.17 4.24 21.08
N ASP A 209 -19.88 4.05 21.38
CA ASP A 209 -18.91 3.44 20.46
C ASP A 209 -18.72 1.93 20.70
N LEU A 210 -19.45 1.35 21.66
CA LEU A 210 -19.35 -0.05 22.04
C LEU A 210 -20.31 -0.91 21.21
N ASN A 211 -19.75 -1.84 20.44
CA ASN A 211 -20.50 -2.78 19.61
C ASN A 211 -20.24 -4.21 20.08
N ALA A 212 -21.25 -5.08 20.02
CA ALA A 212 -21.06 -6.50 20.29
C ALA A 212 -20.59 -7.21 19.02
N VAL A 213 -19.57 -8.05 19.13
CA VAL A 213 -19.05 -8.87 18.04
C VAL A 213 -19.26 -10.34 18.40
N VAL A 214 -19.90 -11.08 17.48
CA VAL A 214 -20.06 -12.54 17.58
C VAL A 214 -19.32 -13.18 16.42
N VAL A 215 -18.42 -14.11 16.72
CA VAL A 215 -17.54 -14.80 15.78
C VAL A 215 -17.98 -16.26 15.66
N ALA A 216 -17.96 -16.81 14.45
CA ALA A 216 -18.23 -18.23 14.22
C ALA A 216 -17.05 -19.09 14.69
N ASN A 217 -17.31 -20.36 15.02
CA ASN A 217 -16.28 -21.33 15.38
C ASN A 217 -15.81 -22.17 14.19
N ARG A 218 -16.19 -21.86 12.96
CA ARG A 218 -15.95 -22.70 11.79
C ARG A 218 -15.41 -21.87 10.62
N PHE A 219 -14.35 -22.36 9.98
CA PHE A 219 -13.81 -21.76 8.76
C PHE A 219 -14.56 -22.26 7.52
N PRO A 220 -14.72 -21.40 6.48
CA PRO A 220 -15.12 -21.85 5.16
C PRO A 220 -14.16 -22.89 4.59
N PRO A 221 -14.66 -23.90 3.84
CA PRO A 221 -13.81 -24.93 3.29
C PRO A 221 -12.84 -24.37 2.24
N ALA A 222 -11.59 -24.81 2.28
CA ALA A 222 -10.55 -24.39 1.33
C ALA A 222 -10.84 -24.82 -0.13
N THR A 223 -11.72 -25.81 -0.33
CA THR A 223 -12.16 -26.24 -1.68
C THR A 223 -13.04 -25.19 -2.38
N GLY A 224 -13.51 -24.17 -1.66
CA GLY A 224 -14.47 -23.19 -2.15
C GLY A 224 -15.91 -23.69 -2.13
N GLY A 225 -16.82 -22.85 -2.63
CA GLY A 225 -18.26 -23.09 -2.72
C GLY A 225 -19.09 -22.02 -2.01
N GLN A 226 -20.40 -22.05 -2.23
CA GLN A 226 -21.36 -21.16 -1.59
C GLN A 226 -21.49 -21.47 -0.10
N GLN A 227 -21.44 -20.42 0.72
CA GLN A 227 -21.57 -20.51 2.16
C GLN A 227 -22.71 -19.62 2.65
N VAL A 228 -23.37 -20.06 3.72
CA VAL A 228 -24.42 -19.31 4.41
C VAL A 228 -24.13 -19.25 5.90
N VAL A 229 -24.33 -18.07 6.49
CA VAL A 229 -24.15 -17.84 7.92
C VAL A 229 -25.50 -17.50 8.54
N HIS A 230 -25.75 -18.08 9.71
CA HIS A 230 -26.93 -17.78 10.51
C HIS A 230 -26.52 -17.40 11.93
N LEU A 231 -27.01 -16.24 12.40
CA LEU A 231 -27.04 -15.92 13.82
C LEU A 231 -28.24 -16.62 14.43
N VAL A 232 -28.00 -17.69 15.20
CA VAL A 232 -29.05 -18.56 15.75
C VAL A 232 -29.29 -18.32 17.23
N SER A 233 -30.54 -18.48 17.67
CA SER A 233 -30.89 -18.58 19.09
C SER A 233 -30.61 -19.99 19.61
N LEU A 234 -29.97 -20.07 20.78
CA LEU A 234 -29.73 -21.32 21.50
C LEU A 234 -30.70 -21.52 22.68
N GLU A 235 -31.61 -20.57 22.92
CA GLU A 235 -32.62 -20.67 23.99
C GLU A 235 -33.57 -21.86 23.74
N GLY A 236 -33.74 -22.72 24.74
CA GLY A 236 -34.57 -23.93 24.63
C GLY A 236 -33.84 -25.15 24.06
N PHE A 237 -32.54 -25.04 23.77
CA PHE A 237 -31.69 -26.14 23.29
C PHE A 237 -30.50 -26.45 24.23
N GLU A 238 -30.50 -25.92 25.45
CA GLU A 238 -29.42 -26.07 26.43
C GLU A 238 -28.99 -27.52 26.72
N PRO A 239 -29.91 -28.51 26.81
CA PRO A 239 -29.51 -29.91 27.01
C PRO A 239 -28.61 -30.45 25.90
N TYR A 240 -28.78 -29.94 24.67
CA TYR A 240 -27.99 -30.35 23.50
C TYR A 240 -26.68 -29.57 23.35
N LEU A 241 -26.43 -28.54 24.17
CA LEU A 241 -25.12 -27.89 24.25
C LEU A 241 -24.20 -28.57 25.27
N THR A 242 -24.79 -29.13 26.33
CA THR A 242 -24.10 -29.63 27.52
C THR A 242 -23.88 -31.15 27.53
N GLY A 243 -24.09 -31.82 26.38
CA GLY A 243 -23.68 -33.21 26.16
C GLY A 243 -24.78 -34.19 25.75
N THR A 244 -26.05 -33.79 25.75
CA THR A 244 -27.12 -34.65 25.19
C THR A 244 -26.98 -34.72 23.68
N ALA A 245 -27.13 -35.92 23.11
CA ALA A 245 -27.16 -36.07 21.66
C ALA A 245 -28.42 -35.40 21.08
N PRO A 246 -28.31 -34.62 20.00
CA PRO A 246 -29.48 -34.06 19.34
C PRO A 246 -30.39 -35.18 18.82
N PRO A 247 -31.71 -34.96 18.80
CA PRO A 247 -32.67 -35.96 18.35
C PRO A 247 -32.51 -36.23 16.84
N ALA A 248 -32.80 -37.45 16.39
CA ALA A 248 -32.59 -37.87 15.00
C ALA A 248 -33.34 -37.04 13.95
N GLU A 249 -34.46 -36.42 14.34
CA GLU A 249 -35.24 -35.49 13.50
C GLU A 249 -34.54 -34.14 13.25
N GLY A 250 -33.43 -33.86 13.93
CA GLY A 250 -32.72 -32.57 13.86
C GLY A 250 -33.32 -31.50 14.78
N LEU A 251 -32.72 -30.32 14.76
CA LEU A 251 -33.15 -29.17 15.56
C LEU A 251 -33.70 -28.07 14.66
N ARG A 252 -34.80 -27.44 15.07
CA ARG A 252 -35.41 -26.29 14.40
C ARG A 252 -34.96 -25.01 15.10
N LEU A 253 -33.82 -24.47 14.68
CA LEU A 253 -33.22 -23.29 15.31
C LEU A 253 -33.85 -22.00 14.77
N VAL A 254 -34.05 -21.01 15.64
CA VAL A 254 -34.44 -19.66 15.23
C VAL A 254 -33.23 -18.95 14.64
N SER A 255 -33.37 -18.44 13.42
CA SER A 255 -32.34 -17.67 12.71
C SER A 255 -32.68 -16.18 12.81
N LEU A 256 -31.99 -15.46 13.69
CA LEU A 256 -32.20 -14.03 13.93
C LEU A 256 -31.69 -13.18 12.76
N GLN A 257 -30.56 -13.56 12.18
CA GLN A 257 -29.99 -12.92 10.99
C GLN A 257 -29.34 -13.95 10.08
N THR A 258 -29.38 -13.73 8.76
CA THR A 258 -28.77 -14.61 7.76
C THR A 258 -28.16 -13.82 6.62
N TRP A 259 -27.06 -14.33 6.06
CA TRP A 259 -26.48 -13.86 4.81
C TRP A 259 -25.63 -14.98 4.18
N SER A 260 -25.36 -14.85 2.88
CA SER A 260 -24.54 -15.79 2.13
C SER A 260 -23.38 -15.10 1.41
N PHE A 261 -22.33 -15.85 1.10
CA PHE A 261 -21.15 -15.41 0.36
C PHE A 261 -20.50 -16.61 -0.37
N GLU A 262 -19.67 -16.34 -1.37
CA GLU A 262 -18.96 -17.37 -2.13
C GLU A 262 -17.49 -17.41 -1.73
N THR A 263 -17.00 -18.60 -1.38
CA THR A 263 -15.57 -18.82 -1.15
C THR A 263 -14.94 -19.41 -2.41
N LEU A 264 -13.91 -18.76 -2.94
CA LEU A 264 -13.10 -19.32 -4.02
C LEU A 264 -12.20 -20.44 -3.47
N ALA A 265 -11.88 -21.40 -4.33
CA ALA A 265 -10.91 -22.44 -3.99
C ALA A 265 -9.56 -21.80 -3.65
N ASP A 266 -9.06 -22.10 -2.46
CA ASP A 266 -7.81 -21.58 -1.96
C ASP A 266 -6.66 -22.32 -2.64
N SER A 267 -5.84 -21.58 -3.40
CA SER A 267 -4.63 -22.13 -4.03
C SER A 267 -3.55 -22.49 -3.02
N GLY A 268 -3.69 -22.04 -1.76
CA GLY A 268 -2.69 -22.18 -0.71
C GLY A 268 -1.52 -21.20 -0.85
N ILE A 269 -1.62 -20.21 -1.74
CA ILE A 269 -0.64 -19.15 -1.95
C ILE A 269 -1.32 -17.82 -1.63
N GLY A 270 -1.02 -17.25 -0.47
CA GLY A 270 -1.47 -15.92 -0.04
C GLY A 270 -0.39 -14.85 -0.19
N PHE A 271 -0.70 -13.63 0.25
CA PHE A 271 0.26 -12.50 0.19
C PHE A 271 1.56 -12.86 0.91
N GLY A 272 1.45 -13.51 2.07
CA GLY A 272 2.58 -13.89 2.92
C GLY A 272 3.48 -14.91 2.25
N ASP A 273 2.93 -15.87 1.51
CA ASP A 273 3.72 -16.85 0.78
C ASP A 273 4.51 -16.21 -0.36
N VAL A 274 3.85 -15.31 -1.11
CA VAL A 274 4.50 -14.54 -2.20
C VAL A 274 5.64 -13.68 -1.63
N VAL A 275 5.38 -12.96 -0.55
CA VAL A 275 6.36 -12.07 0.07
C VAL A 275 7.48 -12.83 0.79
N ALA A 276 7.19 -13.98 1.40
CA ALA A 276 8.20 -14.87 1.96
C ALA A 276 9.12 -15.41 0.84
N ASN A 277 8.55 -15.75 -0.32
CA ASN A 277 9.34 -16.12 -1.51
C ASN A 277 10.23 -14.97 -1.99
N LEU A 278 9.74 -13.72 -1.98
CA LEU A 278 10.55 -12.54 -2.28
C LEU A 278 11.72 -12.40 -1.30
N ALA A 279 11.48 -12.68 -0.01
CA ALA A 279 12.48 -12.58 1.06
C ALA A 279 13.45 -13.78 1.11
N ALA A 280 13.09 -14.94 0.54
CA ALA A 280 13.93 -16.13 0.53
C ALA A 280 15.18 -16.00 -0.37
N ALA A 281 15.25 -14.98 -1.22
CA ALA A 281 16.41 -14.73 -2.07
C ALA A 281 17.65 -14.37 -1.24
N THR A 282 18.70 -15.20 -1.32
CA THR A 282 19.99 -14.97 -0.64
C THR A 282 20.78 -13.77 -1.16
N ASP A 283 20.48 -13.28 -2.36
CA ASP A 283 21.12 -12.11 -2.96
C ASP A 283 20.06 -11.07 -3.30
N THR A 284 20.04 -9.99 -2.52
CA THR A 284 19.11 -8.86 -2.67
C THR A 284 19.63 -7.80 -3.63
N LEU A 285 20.89 -7.85 -4.05
CA LEU A 285 21.47 -6.85 -4.93
C LEU A 285 21.23 -7.18 -6.41
N LEU A 286 21.06 -6.16 -7.25
CA LEU A 286 20.87 -6.34 -8.70
C LEU A 286 22.16 -6.81 -9.39
N ARG A 287 22.41 -8.12 -9.37
CA ARG A 287 23.56 -8.77 -10.03
C ARG A 287 23.27 -10.21 -10.41
N LEU A 288 24.17 -10.79 -11.19
CA LEU A 288 24.12 -12.22 -11.49
C LEU A 288 24.51 -13.03 -10.24
N PRO A 289 23.81 -14.15 -9.96
CA PRO A 289 24.16 -15.01 -8.83
C PRO A 289 25.55 -15.61 -9.05
N LEU A 290 26.48 -15.26 -8.17
CA LEU A 290 27.84 -15.79 -8.19
C LEU A 290 27.85 -17.17 -7.51
N SER A 291 28.15 -18.22 -8.27
CA SER A 291 28.36 -19.55 -7.69
C SER A 291 29.66 -19.55 -6.87
N GLY A 292 29.56 -19.87 -5.57
CA GLY A 292 30.64 -19.76 -4.60
C GLY A 292 31.96 -20.40 -5.06
N GLY A 293 32.97 -19.56 -5.31
CA GLY A 293 34.32 -19.98 -5.64
C GLY A 293 35.25 -18.77 -5.76
N GLY A 294 36.08 -18.56 -4.74
CA GLY A 294 37.25 -17.65 -4.74
C GLY A 294 36.99 -16.22 -5.21
N ALA A 295 36.55 -15.35 -4.31
CA ALA A 295 36.33 -13.91 -4.56
C ALA A 295 37.64 -13.09 -4.71
N ASP A 296 38.75 -13.72 -5.10
CA ASP A 296 40.03 -13.05 -5.33
C ASP A 296 40.31 -12.99 -6.83
N GLY A 297 39.97 -11.83 -7.41
CA GLY A 297 40.22 -11.53 -8.81
C GLY A 297 39.36 -10.37 -9.31
N ASP A 298 39.86 -9.66 -10.33
CA ASP A 298 39.20 -8.48 -10.90
C ASP A 298 37.86 -8.80 -11.58
N VAL A 299 37.75 -9.97 -12.24
CA VAL A 299 36.52 -10.39 -12.94
C VAL A 299 35.36 -10.72 -11.97
N PRO A 300 35.52 -11.55 -10.93
CA PRO A 300 34.48 -11.77 -9.93
C PRO A 300 34.02 -10.50 -9.22
N GLN A 301 34.94 -9.58 -8.89
CA GLN A 301 34.59 -8.28 -8.30
C GLN A 301 33.73 -7.44 -9.26
N ARG A 302 34.05 -7.47 -10.55
CA ARG A 302 33.29 -6.75 -11.56
C ARG A 302 31.88 -7.31 -11.74
N LEU A 303 31.72 -8.64 -11.74
CA LEU A 303 30.40 -9.27 -11.73
C LEU A 303 29.64 -8.96 -10.43
N ALA A 304 30.33 -8.94 -9.29
CA ALA A 304 29.75 -8.60 -7.99
C ALA A 304 29.23 -7.15 -7.94
N SER A 305 29.79 -6.24 -8.76
CA SER A 305 29.31 -4.85 -8.90
C SER A 305 28.04 -4.70 -9.76
N GLY A 306 27.51 -5.80 -10.31
CA GLY A 306 26.29 -5.83 -11.12
C GLY A 306 26.53 -5.75 -12.63
N ALA A 307 27.77 -5.91 -13.08
CA ALA A 307 28.09 -5.88 -14.49
C ALA A 307 28.04 -7.29 -15.11
N THR A 308 27.66 -7.38 -16.40
CA THR A 308 27.47 -8.64 -17.12
C THR A 308 28.36 -8.70 -18.36
N ALA A 309 28.87 -9.89 -18.70
CA ALA A 309 29.59 -10.11 -19.95
C ALA A 309 28.59 -10.41 -21.09
N LEU A 310 28.57 -9.59 -22.12
CA LEU A 310 27.69 -9.73 -23.28
C LEU A 310 28.51 -9.97 -24.56
N PRO A 311 27.98 -10.72 -25.54
CA PRO A 311 28.59 -10.83 -26.86
C PRO A 311 28.76 -9.44 -27.48
N HIS A 312 29.96 -9.13 -27.96
CA HIS A 312 30.28 -7.84 -28.56
C HIS A 312 30.92 -8.03 -29.93
N ARG A 313 30.51 -7.21 -30.90
CA ARG A 313 31.14 -7.13 -32.20
C ARG A 313 31.87 -5.80 -32.32
N LEU A 314 33.19 -5.87 -32.48
CA LEU A 314 34.03 -4.71 -32.66
C LEU A 314 33.78 -4.07 -34.04
N GLU A 315 34.21 -2.82 -34.22
CA GLU A 315 34.13 -2.13 -35.52
C GLU A 315 34.91 -2.85 -36.62
N SER A 316 35.97 -3.59 -36.24
CA SER A 316 36.72 -4.48 -37.14
C SER A 316 35.89 -5.66 -37.68
N GLY A 317 34.72 -5.92 -37.10
CA GLY A 317 33.86 -7.06 -37.42
C GLY A 317 34.18 -8.32 -36.59
N GLU A 318 35.26 -8.30 -35.81
CA GLU A 318 35.65 -9.37 -34.89
C GLU A 318 34.60 -9.60 -33.81
N ARG A 319 34.45 -10.87 -33.42
CA ARG A 319 33.54 -11.30 -32.35
C ARG A 319 34.35 -11.47 -31.07
N SER A 320 33.98 -10.72 -30.05
CA SER A 320 34.54 -10.80 -28.71
C SER A 320 33.40 -10.77 -27.69
N PHE A 321 33.73 -10.60 -26.42
CA PHE A 321 32.78 -10.20 -25.39
C PHE A 321 33.20 -8.83 -24.87
N ALA A 322 32.20 -8.06 -24.45
CA ALA A 322 32.42 -6.84 -23.71
C ALA A 322 31.63 -6.93 -22.42
N PHE A 323 32.12 -6.26 -21.41
CA PHE A 323 31.33 -6.06 -20.24
C PHE A 323 30.35 -4.91 -20.44
N TYR A 324 29.16 -5.07 -19.88
CA TYR A 324 28.14 -4.04 -19.84
C TYR A 324 27.64 -3.82 -18.41
N ARG A 325 27.40 -2.56 -18.07
CA ARG A 325 26.76 -2.13 -16.83
C ARG A 325 25.75 -1.04 -17.17
N GLY A 326 24.52 -1.22 -16.69
CA GLY A 326 23.44 -0.26 -16.86
C GLY A 326 23.55 0.92 -15.87
N PRO A 327 22.51 1.77 -15.79
CA PRO A 327 22.44 2.83 -14.79
C PRO A 327 22.24 2.29 -13.36
N LEU A 328 21.83 1.03 -13.21
CA LEU A 328 21.59 0.37 -11.93
C LEU A 328 22.77 -0.55 -11.58
N THR A 329 23.35 -0.36 -10.41
CA THR A 329 24.61 -1.00 -9.99
C THR A 329 24.46 -1.63 -8.60
N ALA A 330 25.07 -2.79 -8.36
CA ALA A 330 24.97 -3.48 -7.07
C ALA A 330 25.81 -2.82 -5.96
N THR A 331 26.74 -1.95 -6.33
CA THR A 331 27.61 -1.20 -5.44
C THR A 331 27.68 0.24 -5.91
N PRO A 332 27.93 1.24 -5.02
CA PRO A 332 28.09 2.63 -5.44
C PRO A 332 29.03 2.76 -6.64
N ALA A 333 28.55 3.44 -7.69
CA ALA A 333 29.29 3.56 -8.93
C ALA A 333 30.66 4.23 -8.70
N GLN A 334 31.69 3.68 -9.32
CA GLN A 334 33.03 4.24 -9.23
C GLN A 334 33.05 5.63 -9.89
N ALA A 335 33.57 6.63 -9.17
CA ALA A 335 33.80 7.94 -9.73
C ALA A 335 34.82 7.86 -10.87
N LEU A 336 34.42 8.35 -12.05
CA LEU A 336 35.34 8.47 -13.18
C LEU A 336 36.37 9.58 -12.91
N PRO A 337 37.60 9.46 -13.45
CA PRO A 337 38.54 10.58 -13.45
C PRO A 337 37.90 11.81 -14.08
N ALA A 338 38.20 13.00 -13.56
CA ALA A 338 37.70 14.25 -14.15
C ALA A 338 38.04 14.27 -15.64
N PRO A 339 37.04 14.43 -16.53
CA PRO A 339 37.28 14.34 -17.95
C PRO A 339 38.11 15.54 -18.41
N ALA A 340 38.93 15.34 -19.45
CA ALA A 340 39.74 16.41 -20.04
C ALA A 340 38.87 17.48 -20.73
N ASP A 341 37.69 17.08 -21.21
CA ASP A 341 36.64 17.94 -21.77
C ASP A 341 35.37 17.77 -20.93
N PRO A 342 34.59 18.84 -20.64
CA PRO A 342 33.35 18.73 -19.88
C PRO A 342 32.26 17.81 -20.49
N ARG A 343 32.39 17.36 -21.75
CA ARG A 343 31.39 16.51 -22.43
C ARG A 343 32.01 15.36 -23.22
N LEU A 344 31.20 14.35 -23.49
CA LEU A 344 31.51 13.32 -24.49
C LEU A 344 31.02 13.76 -25.88
N GLU A 345 31.87 13.66 -26.90
CA GLU A 345 31.52 13.99 -28.30
C GLU A 345 31.13 12.74 -29.10
N SER A 346 31.58 11.56 -28.68
CA SER A 346 31.23 10.30 -29.34
C SER A 346 31.17 9.12 -28.36
N ALA A 347 30.48 8.04 -28.78
CA ALA A 347 30.46 6.80 -28.01
C ALA A 347 31.85 6.19 -27.81
N GLY A 348 32.79 6.44 -28.74
CA GLY A 348 34.16 5.93 -28.66
C GLY A 348 34.97 6.54 -27.51
N GLU A 349 34.70 7.79 -27.14
CA GLU A 349 35.34 8.45 -25.99
C GLU A 349 34.89 7.86 -24.65
N ALA A 350 33.73 7.23 -24.63
CA ALA A 350 33.14 6.58 -23.46
C ALA A 350 33.46 5.08 -23.38
N LEU A 351 34.24 4.53 -24.33
CA LEU A 351 34.70 3.14 -24.27
C LEU A 351 35.85 3.01 -23.27
N VAL A 352 35.69 2.09 -22.31
CA VAL A 352 36.73 1.81 -21.31
C VAL A 352 37.43 0.51 -21.69
N TYR A 353 38.72 0.59 -22.01
CA TYR A 353 39.52 -0.59 -22.34
C TYR A 353 40.17 -1.20 -21.10
N LEU A 354 39.75 -2.41 -20.73
CA LEU A 354 40.29 -3.15 -19.60
C LEU A 354 41.53 -3.92 -20.05
N ARG A 355 42.68 -3.24 -20.04
CA ARG A 355 43.96 -3.78 -20.51
C ARG A 355 44.35 -5.12 -19.87
N ALA A 356 43.99 -5.35 -18.60
CA ALA A 356 44.29 -6.59 -17.89
C ALA A 356 43.64 -7.83 -18.55
N HIS A 357 42.48 -7.65 -19.17
CA HIS A 357 41.68 -8.73 -19.75
C HIS A 357 41.59 -8.67 -21.28
N GLY A 358 42.08 -7.58 -21.88
CA GLY A 358 42.02 -7.37 -23.32
C GLY A 358 40.60 -7.14 -23.86
N VAL A 359 39.64 -6.76 -23.00
CA VAL A 359 38.23 -6.54 -23.37
C VAL A 359 37.77 -5.12 -23.05
N PHE A 360 36.64 -4.73 -23.63
CA PHE A 360 36.02 -3.43 -23.36
C PHE A 360 34.94 -3.52 -22.28
N ASP A 361 34.77 -2.45 -21.55
CA ASP A 361 33.55 -2.10 -20.83
C ASP A 361 32.81 -1.04 -21.66
N THR A 362 31.62 -1.41 -22.11
CA THR A 362 30.80 -0.59 -23.00
C THR A 362 29.68 0.14 -22.27
N GLY A 363 29.61 0.10 -20.93
CA GLY A 363 28.51 0.71 -20.16
C GLY A 363 28.20 2.15 -20.57
N TYR A 364 29.20 3.04 -20.49
CA TYR A 364 29.05 4.46 -20.84
C TYR A 364 28.90 4.71 -22.35
N ALA A 365 29.62 3.95 -23.20
CA ALA A 365 29.48 4.03 -24.66
C ALA A 365 28.07 3.62 -25.14
N SER A 366 27.50 2.60 -24.51
CA SER A 366 26.12 2.16 -24.71
C SER A 366 25.13 3.20 -24.20
N ALA A 367 25.38 3.84 -23.05
CA ALA A 367 24.55 4.94 -22.54
C ALA A 367 24.49 6.11 -23.53
N PHE A 368 25.64 6.58 -24.02
CA PHE A 368 25.72 7.63 -25.04
C PHE A 368 24.97 7.23 -26.31
N SER A 369 25.18 6.01 -26.80
CA SER A 369 24.51 5.51 -28.00
C SER A 369 23.00 5.40 -27.82
N LEU A 370 22.53 5.00 -26.63
CA LEU A 370 21.12 4.92 -26.28
C LEU A 370 20.49 6.31 -26.25
N GLY A 371 21.08 7.27 -25.52
CA GLY A 371 20.56 8.65 -25.46
C GLY A 371 20.43 9.27 -26.84
N ARG A 372 21.45 9.08 -27.71
CA ARG A 372 21.39 9.49 -29.12
C ARG A 372 20.25 8.82 -29.87
N THR A 373 20.04 7.52 -29.67
CA THR A 373 18.99 6.75 -30.35
C THR A 373 17.60 7.17 -29.90
N LEU A 374 17.39 7.38 -28.60
CA LEU A 374 16.14 7.89 -28.04
C LEU A 374 15.80 9.28 -28.59
N ALA A 375 16.79 10.18 -28.64
CA ALA A 375 16.65 11.49 -29.27
C ALA A 375 16.33 11.37 -30.78
N LEU A 376 16.94 10.42 -31.49
CA LEU A 376 16.63 10.14 -32.90
C LEU A 376 15.27 9.46 -33.13
N ALA A 377 14.69 8.82 -32.12
CA ALA A 377 13.34 8.27 -32.18
C ALA A 377 12.29 9.38 -31.98
N ASP A 378 12.52 10.32 -31.07
CA ASP A 378 11.57 11.37 -30.69
C ASP A 378 11.61 12.61 -31.62
N ALA A 379 10.67 12.69 -32.56
CA ALA A 379 10.60 13.80 -33.53
C ALA A 379 10.30 15.18 -32.90
N PRO A 380 9.32 15.30 -31.97
CA PRO A 380 9.11 16.53 -31.19
C PRO A 380 10.37 17.04 -30.51
N PHE A 381 11.10 16.18 -29.78
CA PHE A 381 12.33 16.55 -29.09
C PHE A 381 13.38 17.11 -30.04
N ARG A 382 13.63 16.45 -31.18
CA ARG A 382 14.60 16.95 -32.18
C ARG A 382 14.23 18.33 -32.70
N GLY A 383 12.95 18.58 -32.95
CA GLY A 383 12.45 19.89 -33.38
C GLY A 383 12.77 20.98 -32.34
N LYS A 384 12.48 20.70 -31.06
CA LYS A 384 12.76 21.62 -29.95
C LYS A 384 14.26 21.86 -29.76
N LEU A 385 15.08 20.80 -29.82
CA LEU A 385 16.53 20.89 -29.73
C LEU A 385 17.13 21.78 -30.83
N LEU A 386 16.63 21.68 -32.06
CA LEU A 386 17.07 22.52 -33.18
C LEU A 386 16.65 23.99 -33.01
N GLU A 387 15.42 24.26 -32.55
CA GLU A 387 14.96 25.62 -32.26
C GLU A 387 15.74 26.25 -31.10
N PHE A 388 15.98 25.50 -30.02
CA PHE A 388 16.85 25.92 -28.92
C PHE A 388 18.23 26.33 -29.43
N ARG A 389 18.90 25.48 -30.23
CA ARG A 389 20.21 25.82 -30.79
C ARG A 389 20.16 27.06 -31.67
N LYS A 390 19.11 27.22 -32.47
CA LYS A 390 18.93 28.41 -33.31
C LYS A 390 18.79 29.67 -32.47
N ALA A 391 18.01 29.61 -31.38
CA ALA A 391 17.88 30.69 -30.41
C ALA A 391 19.21 31.01 -29.71
N ALA A 392 19.89 29.98 -29.18
CA ALA A 392 21.18 30.11 -28.51
C ALA A 392 22.28 30.69 -29.42
N ARG A 393 22.39 30.21 -30.68
CA ARG A 393 23.31 30.78 -31.68
C ARG A 393 23.00 32.25 -31.96
N ARG A 394 21.72 32.62 -32.08
CA ARG A 394 21.29 34.00 -32.32
C ARG A 394 21.67 34.89 -31.12
N ALA A 395 21.42 34.43 -29.90
CA ALA A 395 21.74 35.15 -28.67
C ALA A 395 23.26 35.34 -28.52
N VAL A 396 24.04 34.28 -28.69
CA VAL A 396 25.51 34.35 -28.58
C VAL A 396 26.15 35.18 -29.69
N ARG A 397 25.69 35.10 -30.94
CA ARG A 397 26.19 35.98 -32.00
C ARG A 397 25.90 37.45 -31.69
N ARG A 398 24.73 37.76 -31.12
CA ARG A 398 24.39 39.13 -30.71
C ARG A 398 25.30 39.61 -29.59
N LEU A 399 25.49 38.79 -28.57
CA LEU A 399 26.41 39.06 -27.48
C LEU A 399 27.83 39.34 -27.99
N ALA A 400 28.32 38.49 -28.89
CA ALA A 400 29.66 38.62 -29.43
C ALA A 400 29.84 39.90 -30.26
N THR A 401 28.81 40.33 -31.00
CA THR A 401 28.85 41.61 -31.73
C THR A 401 28.61 42.84 -30.85
N ARG A 402 27.95 42.67 -29.70
CA ARG A 402 27.48 43.75 -28.82
C ARG A 402 27.57 43.33 -27.34
N PRO A 403 28.79 43.20 -26.79
CA PRO A 403 28.99 42.79 -25.40
C PRO A 403 28.33 43.77 -24.40
N GLU A 404 28.14 45.02 -24.80
CA GLU A 404 27.50 46.05 -23.99
C GLU A 404 26.06 45.73 -23.57
N LEU A 405 25.35 44.88 -24.32
CA LEU A 405 23.97 44.48 -23.99
C LEU A 405 23.91 43.69 -22.68
N VAL A 406 24.97 42.97 -22.33
CA VAL A 406 25.06 42.20 -21.09
C VAL A 406 25.78 42.99 -20.01
N THR A 407 26.84 43.73 -20.34
CA THR A 407 27.59 44.50 -19.33
C THR A 407 26.83 45.74 -18.82
N SER A 408 25.94 46.33 -19.62
CA SER A 408 25.17 47.53 -19.22
C SER A 408 23.85 47.21 -18.50
N ALA A 409 23.36 45.97 -18.60
CA ALA A 409 22.12 45.55 -17.97
C ALA A 409 22.30 45.27 -16.48
N ARG A 410 21.37 45.75 -15.65
CA ARG A 410 21.44 45.59 -14.19
C ARG A 410 20.97 44.22 -13.71
N THR A 411 20.08 43.57 -14.46
CA THR A 411 19.50 42.25 -14.12
C THR A 411 19.66 41.24 -15.25
N VAL A 412 19.56 39.94 -14.95
CA VAL A 412 19.61 38.85 -15.95
C VAL A 412 18.51 39.03 -16.98
N ARG A 413 17.28 39.22 -16.50
CA ARG A 413 16.08 39.41 -17.32
C ARG A 413 16.19 40.60 -18.27
N GLN A 414 16.66 41.74 -17.78
CA GLN A 414 16.85 42.92 -18.63
C GLN A 414 17.87 42.66 -19.75
N ALA A 415 18.96 41.94 -19.45
CA ALA A 415 19.95 41.57 -20.47
C ALA A 415 19.37 40.58 -21.49
N ALA A 416 18.60 39.60 -21.04
CA ALA A 416 17.91 38.64 -21.89
C ALA A 416 16.89 39.30 -22.83
N ASP A 417 16.08 40.23 -22.30
CA ASP A 417 15.13 41.03 -23.08
C ASP A 417 15.85 41.84 -24.16
N GLN A 418 16.99 42.45 -23.83
CA GLN A 418 17.81 43.20 -24.78
C GLN A 418 18.43 42.30 -25.86
N LEU A 419 18.84 41.07 -25.52
CA LEU A 419 19.33 40.09 -26.47
C LEU A 419 18.23 39.59 -27.40
N ASN A 420 17.00 39.45 -26.90
CA ASN A 420 15.84 38.98 -27.68
C ASN A 420 15.14 40.08 -28.49
N ALA A 421 15.31 41.35 -28.10
CA ALA A 421 14.73 42.51 -28.75
C ALA A 421 15.00 42.55 -30.26
N ASN A 422 14.04 43.07 -31.03
CA ASN A 422 14.25 43.26 -32.46
C ASN A 422 15.34 44.35 -32.67
N PRO A 423 16.46 44.05 -33.34
CA PRO A 423 17.60 44.95 -33.44
C PRO A 423 17.28 46.20 -34.26
N GLN A 424 16.36 46.10 -35.22
CA GLN A 424 15.89 47.24 -36.01
C GLN A 424 15.03 48.16 -35.15
N ARG A 425 14.13 47.57 -34.35
CA ARG A 425 13.30 48.32 -33.40
C ARG A 425 14.15 48.98 -32.32
N ALA A 426 15.09 48.26 -31.72
CA ALA A 426 16.00 48.82 -30.72
C ALA A 426 16.91 49.92 -31.30
N ALA A 427 17.39 49.77 -32.54
CA ALA A 427 18.15 50.82 -33.21
C ALA A 427 17.29 52.05 -33.52
N PHE A 428 16.03 51.84 -33.92
CA PHE A 428 15.06 52.90 -34.16
C PHE A 428 14.67 53.63 -32.87
N ASP A 429 14.43 52.90 -31.78
CA ASP A 429 14.12 53.47 -30.46
C ASP A 429 15.30 54.28 -29.93
N ARG A 430 16.55 53.81 -30.12
CA ARG A 430 17.76 54.62 -29.84
C ARG A 430 17.85 55.85 -30.72
N LEU A 431 17.53 55.73 -32.01
CA LEU A 431 17.52 56.85 -32.92
C LEU A 431 16.52 57.91 -32.44
N ILE A 432 15.30 57.53 -32.07
CA ILE A 432 14.28 58.44 -31.55
C ILE A 432 14.69 59.06 -30.22
N SER A 433 15.24 58.27 -29.28
CA SER A 433 15.50 58.73 -27.93
C SER A 433 16.78 59.56 -27.80
N THR A 434 17.82 59.29 -28.59
CA THR A 434 19.13 59.93 -28.44
C THR A 434 19.60 60.71 -29.66
N ALA A 435 19.39 60.19 -30.88
CA ALA A 435 20.02 60.76 -32.07
C ALA A 435 19.14 61.82 -32.74
N LEU A 436 17.82 61.61 -32.77
CA LEU A 436 16.85 62.48 -33.41
C LEU A 436 16.69 63.83 -32.67
N PRO A 437 16.60 63.89 -31.32
CA PRO A 437 16.55 65.16 -30.60
C PRO A 437 17.85 65.96 -30.79
N ALA A 438 19.00 65.28 -30.76
CA ALA A 438 20.31 65.89 -31.00
C ALA A 438 20.51 66.33 -32.47
N ALA A 439 19.85 65.68 -33.43
CA ALA A 439 19.86 66.08 -34.84
C ALA A 439 18.91 67.26 -35.11
N LEU A 440 17.73 67.28 -34.48
CA LEU A 440 16.74 68.36 -34.58
C LEU A 440 17.16 69.64 -33.84
N ALA A 441 18.03 69.51 -32.83
CA ALA A 441 18.62 70.64 -32.11
C ALA A 441 19.72 71.38 -32.90
N ARG A 442 20.14 70.87 -34.08
CA ARG A 442 21.11 71.54 -34.94
C ARG A 442 20.44 72.67 -35.74
N THR A 443 21.12 73.80 -35.88
CA THR A 443 20.57 74.93 -36.64
C THR A 443 20.66 74.68 -38.15
N GLY A 444 19.83 75.35 -38.95
CA GLY A 444 19.81 75.16 -40.41
C GLY A 444 21.17 75.43 -41.10
N ALA A 445 22.05 76.21 -40.47
CA ALA A 445 23.41 76.44 -40.95
C ALA A 445 24.33 75.20 -40.78
N ASP A 446 24.16 74.43 -39.68
CA ASP A 446 24.95 73.22 -39.41
C ASP A 446 24.60 72.05 -40.34
N LEU A 447 23.35 72.02 -40.82
CA LEU A 447 22.85 71.04 -41.79
C LEU A 447 23.34 71.33 -43.21
N ALA A 448 23.50 72.61 -43.57
CA ALA A 448 24.01 73.01 -44.88
C ALA A 448 25.54 72.84 -45.02
N ALA A 449 26.28 72.95 -43.92
CA ALA A 449 27.72 72.71 -43.87
C ALA A 449 28.10 71.21 -43.75
N ALA A 450 27.12 70.33 -43.52
CA ALA A 450 27.35 68.89 -43.40
C ALA A 450 27.56 68.25 -44.78
N GLU A 451 28.70 68.51 -45.41
CA GLU A 451 29.24 67.54 -46.36
C GLU A 451 29.56 66.27 -45.58
N HIS A 452 28.83 65.20 -45.87
CA HIS A 452 29.29 63.81 -46.00
C HIS A 452 28.05 62.92 -45.94
N ARG A 453 27.67 62.32 -47.08
CA ARG A 453 26.96 61.05 -47.03
C ARG A 453 27.78 60.14 -46.12
N PRO A 454 27.24 59.57 -45.03
CA PRO A 454 27.93 58.48 -44.38
C PRO A 454 28.09 57.41 -45.45
N ALA A 455 29.32 57.19 -45.92
CA ALA A 455 29.63 55.99 -46.69
C ALA A 455 29.01 54.84 -45.91
N ALA A 456 28.26 53.97 -46.59
CA ALA A 456 27.70 52.79 -45.97
C ALA A 456 28.83 52.10 -45.23
N ARG A 457 28.86 52.22 -43.90
CA ARG A 457 29.82 51.53 -43.06
C ARG A 457 29.41 50.07 -43.13
N THR A 458 29.82 49.40 -44.20
CA THR A 458 30.12 47.98 -44.15
C THR A 458 31.36 47.89 -43.27
N ALA A 459 31.16 48.04 -41.94
CA ALA A 459 32.15 47.55 -41.01
C ALA A 459 32.37 46.10 -41.41
N ALA A 460 33.58 45.78 -41.85
CA ALA A 460 33.94 44.40 -42.15
C ALA A 460 33.55 43.60 -40.90
N ALA A 461 32.68 42.59 -41.09
CA ALA A 461 32.31 41.71 -39.99
C ALA A 461 33.62 41.14 -39.45
N LEU A 462 34.01 41.55 -38.23
CA LEU A 462 35.16 40.95 -37.59
C LEU A 462 34.90 39.45 -37.53
N PRO A 463 35.80 38.61 -38.07
CA PRO A 463 35.62 37.17 -37.96
C PRO A 463 35.62 36.82 -36.48
N LEU A 464 34.46 36.39 -35.97
CA LEU A 464 34.34 35.91 -34.60
C LEU A 464 35.10 34.59 -34.51
N ALA A 465 36.23 34.58 -33.80
CA ALA A 465 36.95 33.34 -33.56
C ALA A 465 36.18 32.48 -32.54
N ALA A 466 36.23 31.16 -32.70
CA ALA A 466 35.60 30.23 -31.76
C ALA A 466 36.14 30.39 -30.32
N GLY A 467 37.41 30.79 -30.18
CA GLY A 467 38.03 31.09 -28.87
C GLY A 467 37.37 32.27 -28.15
N ASP A 468 37.00 33.33 -28.86
CA ASP A 468 36.37 34.52 -28.27
C ASP A 468 34.97 34.19 -27.73
N LEU A 469 34.23 33.36 -28.46
CA LEU A 469 32.91 32.87 -28.06
C LEU A 469 32.99 32.00 -26.80
N ARG A 470 33.97 31.09 -26.74
CA ARG A 470 34.21 30.25 -25.55
C ARG A 470 34.63 31.07 -24.33
N ALA A 471 35.47 32.08 -24.52
CA ALA A 471 35.86 32.99 -23.45
C ALA A 471 34.66 33.75 -22.85
N GLN A 472 33.67 34.12 -23.69
CA GLN A 472 32.43 34.72 -23.20
C GLN A 472 31.55 33.72 -22.44
N LEU A 473 31.44 32.49 -22.93
CA LEU A 473 30.68 31.41 -22.27
C LEU A 473 31.31 30.94 -20.94
N ALA A 474 32.59 31.21 -20.70
CA ALA A 474 33.22 30.92 -19.41
C ALA A 474 32.61 31.73 -18.25
N SER A 475 32.07 32.93 -18.53
CA SER A 475 31.44 33.78 -17.53
C SER A 475 30.07 33.23 -17.10
N GLU A 476 29.89 33.00 -15.79
CA GLU A 476 28.61 32.52 -15.22
C GLU A 476 27.46 33.48 -15.54
N ARG A 477 27.71 34.79 -15.39
CA ARG A 477 26.72 35.83 -15.70
C ARG A 477 26.23 35.75 -17.14
N VAL A 478 27.12 35.44 -18.09
CA VAL A 478 26.77 35.28 -19.50
C VAL A 478 25.93 34.02 -19.69
N ARG A 479 26.30 32.90 -19.06
CA ARG A 479 25.52 31.65 -19.11
C ARG A 479 24.11 31.83 -18.55
N GLU A 480 23.94 32.50 -17.42
CA GLU A 480 22.63 32.84 -16.85
C GLU A 480 21.77 33.67 -17.81
N VAL A 481 22.36 34.71 -18.43
CA VAL A 481 21.62 35.56 -19.38
C VAL A 481 21.23 34.78 -20.62
N LEU A 482 22.10 33.91 -21.12
CA LEU A 482 21.79 33.08 -22.29
C LEU A 482 20.67 32.09 -21.96
N ARG A 483 20.73 31.41 -20.80
CA ARG A 483 19.67 30.53 -20.32
C ARG A 483 18.33 31.25 -20.27
N GLU A 484 18.26 32.40 -19.60
CA GLU A 484 17.06 33.24 -19.50
C GLU A 484 16.56 33.68 -20.89
N SER A 485 17.47 34.02 -21.81
CA SER A 485 17.09 34.45 -23.17
C SER A 485 16.55 33.33 -24.04
N THR A 486 16.94 32.09 -23.78
CA THR A 486 16.54 30.89 -24.56
C THR A 486 15.53 30.01 -23.82
N ASP A 487 15.02 30.47 -22.67
CA ASP A 487 14.20 29.67 -21.77
C ASP A 487 12.98 29.02 -22.47
N PRO A 488 12.20 29.73 -23.31
CA PRO A 488 11.03 29.14 -23.98
C PRO A 488 11.36 27.97 -24.91
N GLU A 489 12.54 27.99 -25.55
CA GLU A 489 13.01 26.89 -26.39
C GLU A 489 13.78 25.83 -25.61
N ARG A 490 14.40 26.21 -24.48
CA ARG A 490 15.22 25.34 -23.62
C ARG A 490 14.39 24.46 -22.70
N GLU A 491 13.34 25.00 -22.09
CA GLU A 491 12.49 24.28 -21.11
C GLU A 491 12.00 22.93 -21.65
N PRO A 492 11.41 22.81 -22.86
CA PRO A 492 10.99 21.52 -23.41
C PRO A 492 12.14 20.52 -23.65
N VAL A 493 13.37 21.02 -23.89
CA VAL A 493 14.56 20.17 -24.03
C VAL A 493 14.99 19.66 -22.66
N GLN A 494 14.94 20.51 -21.63
CA GLN A 494 15.28 20.11 -20.26
C GLN A 494 14.27 19.15 -19.67
N ASP A 495 12.97 19.33 -19.91
CA ASP A 495 11.93 18.42 -19.45
C ASP A 495 12.17 17.00 -19.98
N TRP A 496 12.45 16.88 -21.27
CA TRP A 496 12.79 15.60 -21.91
C TRP A 496 14.07 14.98 -21.34
N LEU A 497 15.12 15.79 -21.11
CA LEU A 497 16.36 15.31 -20.49
C LEU A 497 16.16 14.91 -19.02
N ALA A 498 15.20 15.54 -18.32
CA ALA A 498 14.84 15.19 -16.96
C ALA A 498 14.04 13.87 -16.90
N GLU A 499 13.19 13.57 -17.89
CA GLU A 499 12.58 12.24 -18.05
C GLU A 499 13.65 11.16 -18.29
N LEU A 500 14.68 11.46 -19.10
CA LEU A 500 15.81 10.58 -19.31
C LEU A 500 16.61 10.32 -18.02
N SER A 501 16.87 11.35 -17.21
CA SER A 501 17.61 11.21 -15.96
C SER A 501 16.84 10.43 -14.88
N ARG A 502 15.51 10.34 -15.02
CA ARG A 502 14.60 9.56 -14.15
C ARG A 502 14.30 8.16 -14.70
N LEU A 503 15.03 7.76 -15.75
CA LEU A 503 14.99 6.43 -16.37
C LEU A 503 13.63 6.07 -17.02
N GLU A 504 12.72 7.02 -17.18
CA GLU A 504 11.33 6.78 -17.62
C GLU A 504 11.25 6.19 -19.05
N MET A 505 12.24 6.53 -19.86
CA MET A 505 12.33 6.19 -21.27
C MET A 505 13.42 5.16 -21.59
N ILE A 506 14.07 4.60 -20.56
CA ILE A 506 15.13 3.61 -20.73
C ILE A 506 14.51 2.23 -20.95
N PRO A 507 14.87 1.50 -22.04
CA PRO A 507 14.40 0.14 -22.25
C PRO A 507 14.86 -0.80 -21.14
N PHE A 508 14.01 -1.78 -20.79
CA PHE A 508 14.26 -2.69 -19.68
C PHE A 508 15.60 -3.46 -19.80
N ASP A 509 16.00 -3.87 -21.01
CA ASP A 509 17.25 -4.59 -21.26
C ASP A 509 18.51 -3.76 -20.94
N HIS A 510 18.40 -2.43 -20.88
CA HIS A 510 19.49 -1.56 -20.43
C HIS A 510 19.55 -1.43 -18.90
N LEU A 511 18.44 -1.66 -18.21
CA LEU A 511 18.35 -1.68 -16.74
C LEU A 511 18.78 -3.03 -16.18
N VAL A 512 18.28 -4.11 -16.80
CA VAL A 512 18.51 -5.50 -16.40
C VAL A 512 19.01 -6.27 -17.63
N PRO A 513 20.33 -6.27 -17.89
CA PRO A 513 20.88 -6.83 -19.13
C PRO A 513 20.85 -8.36 -19.22
N ASP A 514 20.66 -9.06 -18.10
CA ASP A 514 20.46 -10.51 -18.09
C ASP A 514 19.23 -10.84 -17.23
N PRO A 515 18.26 -11.62 -17.75
CA PRO A 515 17.03 -11.94 -17.03
C PRO A 515 17.28 -12.69 -15.72
N ARG A 516 18.44 -13.33 -15.53
CA ARG A 516 18.81 -13.99 -14.27
C ARG A 516 19.17 -13.01 -13.15
N MET A 517 19.38 -11.74 -13.46
CA MET A 517 19.58 -10.69 -12.45
C MET A 517 18.27 -10.33 -11.73
N LEU A 518 17.13 -10.48 -12.41
CA LEU A 518 15.77 -10.26 -11.86
C LEU A 518 14.85 -11.45 -12.22
N PRO A 519 15.03 -12.61 -11.58
CA PRO A 519 14.16 -13.76 -11.78
C PRO A 519 12.71 -13.47 -11.33
N PRO A 520 11.72 -14.28 -11.75
CA PRO A 520 10.36 -14.21 -11.21
C PRO A 520 10.34 -14.36 -9.69
N GLU A 521 9.40 -13.70 -9.03
CA GLU A 521 9.30 -13.62 -7.56
C GLU A 521 10.60 -13.20 -6.89
N SER A 522 11.15 -12.05 -7.32
CA SER A 522 12.35 -11.49 -6.70
C SER A 522 12.31 -9.97 -6.52
N ILE A 523 13.02 -9.50 -5.49
CA ILE A 523 13.28 -8.09 -5.21
C ILE A 523 14.78 -7.83 -5.31
N ARG A 524 15.16 -6.70 -5.92
CA ARG A 524 16.54 -6.28 -6.14
C ARG A 524 16.75 -4.83 -5.77
N PHE A 525 17.83 -4.55 -5.04
CA PHE A 525 18.27 -3.22 -4.64
C PHE A 525 19.49 -2.82 -5.48
N ALA A 526 19.55 -1.54 -5.86
CA ALA A 526 20.62 -1.02 -6.69
C ALA A 526 20.91 0.46 -6.40
N HIS A 527 22.17 0.86 -6.63
CA HIS A 527 22.59 2.26 -6.70
C HIS A 527 22.50 2.78 -8.12
N LEU A 528 22.25 4.08 -8.28
CA LEU A 528 22.28 4.71 -9.59
C LEU A 528 23.70 5.21 -9.93
N ASP A 529 24.08 5.02 -11.20
CA ASP A 529 25.31 5.54 -11.77
C ASP A 529 25.05 6.89 -12.46
N ALA A 530 25.43 7.98 -11.77
CA ALA A 530 25.29 9.34 -12.28
C ALA A 530 26.09 9.60 -13.56
N GLU A 531 27.24 8.95 -13.72
CA GLU A 531 28.08 9.10 -14.92
C GLU A 531 27.46 8.39 -16.12
N TRP A 532 26.72 7.31 -15.89
CA TRP A 532 25.95 6.64 -16.93
C TRP A 532 24.86 7.56 -17.48
N ILE A 533 24.12 8.21 -16.58
CA ILE A 533 23.06 9.17 -16.94
C ILE A 533 23.66 10.37 -17.67
N ARG A 534 24.78 10.91 -17.18
CA ARG A 534 25.51 11.99 -17.86
C ARG A 534 25.90 11.58 -19.29
N ALA A 535 26.44 10.38 -19.48
CA ALA A 535 26.79 9.88 -20.80
C ALA A 535 25.57 9.74 -21.72
N ALA A 536 24.42 9.32 -21.20
CA ALA A 536 23.17 9.28 -21.97
C ALA A 536 22.67 10.68 -22.36
N VAL A 537 22.76 11.68 -21.47
CA VAL A 537 22.41 13.08 -21.74
C VAL A 537 23.32 13.67 -22.83
N ASP A 538 24.64 13.45 -22.73
CA ASP A 538 25.61 13.86 -23.76
C ASP A 538 25.27 13.22 -25.12
N GLY A 539 24.89 11.95 -25.10
CA GLY A 539 24.41 11.22 -26.27
C GLY A 539 23.18 11.84 -26.92
N ALA A 540 22.16 12.18 -26.13
CA ALA A 540 20.94 12.84 -26.62
C ALA A 540 21.23 14.21 -27.25
N LEU A 541 22.12 14.98 -26.61
CA LEU A 541 22.55 16.29 -27.09
C LEU A 541 23.51 16.21 -28.30
N SER A 542 24.09 15.04 -28.61
CA SER A 542 24.96 14.87 -29.79
C SER A 542 24.22 14.92 -31.13
N VAL A 543 22.89 14.74 -31.13
CA VAL A 543 22.08 14.69 -32.36
C VAL A 543 22.09 16.04 -33.07
N GLY A 544 22.45 16.08 -34.35
CA GLY A 544 22.35 17.28 -35.20
C GLY A 544 23.35 18.39 -34.86
N VAL A 545 24.47 18.06 -34.22
CA VAL A 545 25.59 19.01 -33.97
C VAL A 545 26.32 19.26 -35.29
N GLY A 546 26.31 20.52 -35.76
CA GLY A 546 26.95 20.90 -37.03
C GLY A 546 28.28 21.63 -36.85
N HIS A 547 28.50 22.27 -35.69
CA HIS A 547 29.67 23.07 -35.39
C HIS A 547 30.10 22.91 -33.92
N ALA A 548 31.37 23.12 -33.62
CA ALA A 548 31.89 23.07 -32.24
C ALA A 548 31.17 24.05 -31.29
N LEU A 549 30.70 25.20 -31.81
CA LEU A 549 29.87 26.14 -31.05
C LEU A 549 28.55 25.53 -30.60
N ASP A 550 27.93 24.66 -31.40
CA ASP A 550 26.65 24.03 -31.05
C ASP A 550 26.82 23.09 -29.86
N ALA A 551 27.93 22.37 -29.83
CA ALA A 551 28.28 21.49 -28.73
C ALA A 551 28.56 22.29 -27.45
N ASP A 552 29.18 23.48 -27.56
CA ASP A 552 29.40 24.39 -26.43
C ASP A 552 28.07 24.97 -25.90
N LEU A 553 27.12 25.28 -26.78
CA LEU A 553 25.80 25.83 -26.41
C LEU A 553 24.86 24.77 -25.81
N ASN A 554 25.02 23.49 -26.16
CA ASN A 554 24.24 22.41 -25.57
C ASN A 554 24.40 22.34 -24.04
N GLN A 555 25.54 22.79 -23.50
CA GLN A 555 25.77 22.88 -22.05
C GLN A 555 24.79 23.82 -21.33
N LEU A 556 24.16 24.77 -22.03
CA LEU A 556 23.12 25.60 -21.44
C LEU A 556 21.84 24.81 -21.13
N ALA A 557 21.61 23.69 -21.82
CA ALA A 557 20.47 22.79 -21.67
C ALA A 557 20.81 21.44 -21.00
N ALA A 558 22.10 21.13 -20.80
CA ALA A 558 22.56 19.86 -20.22
C ALA A 558 22.32 19.72 -18.71
N GLU A 559 21.90 20.80 -18.04
CA GLU A 559 21.51 20.76 -16.62
C GLU A 559 20.24 19.93 -16.45
N VAL A 560 20.41 18.74 -15.88
CA VAL A 560 19.35 17.83 -15.46
C VAL A 560 19.25 17.79 -13.94
N PRO A 561 18.07 17.44 -13.37
CA PRO A 561 17.96 17.17 -11.94
C PRO A 561 18.99 16.13 -11.50
N ALA A 562 19.48 16.26 -10.26
CA ALA A 562 20.36 15.26 -9.68
C ALA A 562 19.70 13.87 -9.77
N PRO A 563 20.43 12.85 -10.26
CA PRO A 563 19.85 11.52 -10.40
C PRO A 563 19.48 10.98 -9.00
N PRO A 564 18.42 10.15 -8.91
CA PRO A 564 18.11 9.44 -7.68
C PRO A 564 19.32 8.67 -7.14
N ALA A 565 19.38 8.40 -5.84
CA ALA A 565 20.53 7.76 -5.23
C ALA A 565 20.47 6.22 -5.31
N CYS A 566 19.27 5.64 -5.18
CA CYS A 566 19.07 4.20 -5.26
C CYS A 566 17.73 3.82 -5.88
N ALA A 567 17.59 2.55 -6.20
CA ALA A 567 16.43 1.95 -6.82
C ALA A 567 16.05 0.62 -6.13
N VAL A 568 14.75 0.34 -6.13
CA VAL A 568 14.19 -0.97 -5.75
C VAL A 568 13.44 -1.51 -6.96
N LEU A 569 13.82 -2.70 -7.42
CA LEU A 569 13.17 -3.43 -8.51
C LEU A 569 12.45 -4.63 -7.91
N ILE A 570 11.16 -4.77 -8.21
CA ILE A 570 10.34 -5.89 -7.78
C ILE A 570 9.81 -6.56 -9.03
N ARG A 571 9.99 -7.88 -9.15
CA ARG A 571 9.32 -8.71 -10.14
C ARG A 571 8.50 -9.76 -9.43
N SER A 572 7.18 -9.60 -9.42
CA SER A 572 6.28 -10.45 -8.64
C SER A 572 4.83 -10.36 -9.10
N GLU A 573 4.09 -11.45 -8.96
CA GLU A 573 2.62 -11.49 -9.03
C GLU A 573 1.94 -10.62 -7.96
N LEU A 574 2.67 -10.19 -6.93
CA LEU A 574 2.20 -9.20 -5.95
C LEU A 574 1.73 -7.90 -6.62
N ILE A 575 2.41 -7.45 -7.67
CA ILE A 575 2.14 -6.17 -8.32
C ILE A 575 0.73 -6.12 -8.95
N PRO A 576 0.33 -7.08 -9.79
CA PRO A 576 -1.03 -7.09 -10.35
C PRO A 576 -2.10 -7.55 -9.36
N ASN A 577 -1.79 -8.47 -8.42
CA ASN A 577 -2.79 -9.07 -7.54
C ASN A 577 -3.05 -8.23 -6.26
N TRP A 578 -2.06 -7.47 -5.78
CA TRP A 578 -2.18 -6.53 -4.67
C TRP A 578 -1.75 -5.10 -5.07
N PRO A 579 -2.50 -4.41 -5.96
CA PRO A 579 -2.09 -3.10 -6.49
C PRO A 579 -2.00 -2.00 -5.41
N ARG A 580 -2.63 -2.21 -4.25
CA ARG A 580 -2.62 -1.31 -3.09
C ARG A 580 -1.65 -1.75 -1.99
N THR A 581 -0.68 -2.64 -2.27
CA THR A 581 0.41 -2.92 -1.32
C THR A 581 1.08 -1.64 -0.87
N ILE A 582 1.23 -1.50 0.44
CA ILE A 582 1.93 -0.39 1.06
C ILE A 582 3.42 -0.68 0.96
N MET A 583 4.16 0.24 0.35
CA MET A 583 5.61 0.13 0.16
C MET A 583 6.25 1.30 0.89
N THR A 584 7.05 1.03 1.90
CA THR A 584 7.67 2.07 2.74
C THR A 584 9.17 1.90 2.75
N ALA A 585 9.91 2.95 2.42
CA ALA A 585 11.36 2.97 2.52
C ALA A 585 11.82 3.87 3.67
N LEU A 586 12.88 3.47 4.35
CA LEU A 586 13.42 4.16 5.52
C LEU A 586 14.91 4.44 5.33
N ALA A 587 15.36 5.63 5.72
CA ALA A 587 16.77 5.98 5.87
C ALA A 587 16.97 6.45 7.32
N GLY A 588 17.63 5.63 8.14
CA GLY A 588 17.60 5.75 9.60
C GLY A 588 16.17 5.62 10.13
N GLU A 589 15.67 6.70 10.75
CA GLU A 589 14.30 6.81 11.26
C GLU A 589 13.37 7.58 10.30
N ASP A 590 13.90 8.18 9.23
CA ASP A 590 13.13 8.98 8.30
C ASP A 590 12.47 8.11 7.23
N VAL A 591 11.17 8.32 6.98
CA VAL A 591 10.49 7.79 5.80
C VAL A 591 10.98 8.52 4.55
N VAL A 592 11.37 7.76 3.53
CA VAL A 592 11.83 8.28 2.24
C VAL A 592 10.83 7.91 1.17
N GLU A 593 10.17 8.93 0.62
CA GLU A 593 9.23 8.75 -0.50
C GLU A 593 9.98 8.51 -1.82
N PRO A 594 9.47 7.63 -2.70
CA PRO A 594 10.04 7.46 -4.02
C PRO A 594 9.81 8.71 -4.88
N VAL A 595 10.85 9.16 -5.58
CA VAL A 595 10.75 10.23 -6.58
C VAL A 595 9.90 9.77 -7.77
N HIS A 596 10.07 8.51 -8.18
CA HIS A 596 9.34 7.92 -9.29
C HIS A 596 8.99 6.45 -9.07
N ARG A 597 7.86 6.08 -9.66
CA ARG A 597 7.33 4.71 -9.71
C ARG A 597 7.03 4.35 -11.17
N LEU A 598 7.74 3.36 -11.70
CA LEU A 598 7.66 2.93 -13.10
C LEU A 598 7.27 1.45 -13.19
N HIS A 599 6.31 1.12 -14.05
CA HIS A 599 5.92 -0.28 -14.30
C HIS A 599 6.49 -0.73 -15.65
N TYR A 600 7.12 -1.89 -15.67
CA TYR A 600 7.60 -2.54 -16.90
C TYR A 600 6.80 -3.82 -17.11
N GLY A 601 5.85 -3.81 -18.05
CA GLY A 601 4.89 -4.91 -18.18
C GLY A 601 3.88 -4.95 -17.03
N SER A 602 3.40 -6.14 -16.68
CA SER A 602 2.37 -6.35 -15.65
C SER A 602 2.94 -6.70 -14.27
N ASP A 603 4.14 -7.30 -14.22
CA ASP A 603 4.72 -7.95 -13.05
C ASP A 603 6.03 -7.30 -12.58
N VAL A 604 6.53 -6.23 -13.23
CA VAL A 604 7.76 -5.55 -12.82
C VAL A 604 7.51 -4.10 -12.42
N LEU A 605 8.03 -3.74 -11.24
CA LEU A 605 7.97 -2.40 -10.65
C LEU A 605 9.37 -1.88 -10.34
N LEU A 606 9.64 -0.64 -10.74
CA LEU A 606 10.84 0.13 -10.40
C LEU A 606 10.47 1.33 -9.54
N LEU A 607 11.08 1.44 -8.36
CA LEU A 607 10.97 2.57 -7.45
C LEU A 607 12.32 3.28 -7.36
N LEU A 608 12.34 4.60 -7.55
CA LEU A 608 13.55 5.42 -7.49
C LEU A 608 13.51 6.32 -6.26
N PHE A 609 14.56 6.32 -5.44
CA PHE A 609 14.62 7.07 -4.19
C PHE A 609 15.71 8.16 -4.23
N PRO A 610 15.46 9.34 -3.65
CA PRO A 610 16.40 10.47 -3.69
C PRO A 610 17.63 10.28 -2.77
N ARG A 611 17.55 9.35 -1.81
CA ARG A 611 18.61 9.01 -0.85
C ARG A 611 18.74 7.49 -0.77
N VAL A 612 19.92 7.00 -0.38
CA VAL A 612 20.13 5.58 -0.08
C VAL A 612 19.26 5.19 1.12
N ILE A 613 18.57 4.06 1.01
CA ILE A 613 17.65 3.54 2.03
C ILE A 613 18.33 2.45 2.87
N ASP A 614 18.02 2.39 4.16
CA ASP A 614 18.53 1.38 5.09
C ASP A 614 17.55 0.22 5.29
N ALA A 615 16.26 0.47 5.09
CA ALA A 615 15.24 -0.56 5.16
C ALA A 615 14.11 -0.32 4.16
N PHE A 616 13.46 -1.40 3.74
CA PHE A 616 12.30 -1.38 2.86
C PHE A 616 11.25 -2.35 3.37
N ALA A 617 10.01 -1.89 3.49
CA ALA A 617 8.89 -2.67 4.00
C ALA A 617 7.80 -2.82 2.94
N LEU A 618 7.29 -4.03 2.80
CA LEU A 618 6.09 -4.36 2.04
C LEU A 618 4.99 -4.75 3.03
N ALA A 619 3.83 -4.13 2.94
CA ALA A 619 2.70 -4.43 3.80
C ALA A 619 1.41 -4.58 2.99
N GLU A 620 0.60 -5.56 3.39
CA GLU A 620 -0.75 -5.71 2.89
C GLU A 620 -1.57 -4.45 3.24
N PRO A 621 -2.39 -3.92 2.32
CA PRO A 621 -3.27 -2.81 2.66
C PRO A 621 -4.20 -3.20 3.83
N PRO A 622 -4.36 -2.35 4.86
CA PRO A 622 -5.26 -2.64 5.96
C PRO A 622 -6.70 -2.67 5.43
N GLN A 623 -7.24 -3.87 5.31
CA GLN A 623 -8.68 -4.10 5.25
C GLN A 623 -9.18 -4.24 6.70
N GLY A 624 -10.49 -4.09 6.95
CA GLY A 624 -11.00 -4.00 8.33
C GLY A 624 -10.51 -5.11 9.27
N LEU A 625 -10.67 -4.92 10.58
CA LEU A 625 -10.33 -5.94 11.57
C LEU A 625 -11.14 -7.22 11.31
N HIS A 626 -10.44 -8.29 10.92
CA HIS A 626 -11.01 -9.61 10.70
C HIS A 626 -10.48 -10.60 11.73
N PHE A 627 -11.19 -11.71 11.93
CA PHE A 627 -10.77 -12.77 12.83
C PHE A 627 -10.42 -14.01 12.02
N GLY A 628 -9.37 -14.72 12.39
CA GLY A 628 -8.91 -15.91 11.69
C GLY A 628 -7.42 -16.12 11.77
N ILE A 629 -6.87 -16.78 10.76
CA ILE A 629 -5.45 -17.10 10.64
C ILE A 629 -4.81 -16.34 9.48
N SER A 630 -3.52 -16.09 9.61
CA SER A 630 -2.68 -15.54 8.55
C SER A 630 -2.51 -16.55 7.41
N ASP A 631 -2.11 -16.06 6.23
CA ASP A 631 -2.00 -16.87 5.02
C ASP A 631 -0.99 -18.02 5.14
N ASN A 632 0.05 -17.80 5.94
CA ASN A 632 1.06 -18.80 6.30
C ASN A 632 0.52 -19.90 7.26
N GLY A 633 -0.74 -19.85 7.68
CA GLY A 633 -1.33 -20.82 8.61
C GLY A 633 -0.84 -20.68 10.05
N THR A 634 -0.50 -19.46 10.48
CA THR A 634 -0.24 -19.07 11.88
C THR A 634 -1.14 -17.90 12.30
N ILE A 635 -1.07 -17.47 13.55
CA ILE A 635 -1.60 -16.19 14.04
C ILE A 635 -0.45 -15.35 14.58
N GLU A 636 -0.53 -14.03 14.44
CA GLU A 636 0.45 -13.12 15.06
C GLU A 636 0.01 -12.81 16.50
N LEU A 637 0.79 -13.27 17.48
CA LEU A 637 0.55 -13.02 18.90
C LEU A 637 0.67 -11.53 19.21
N ARG A 638 -0.20 -11.04 20.10
CA ARG A 638 -0.25 -9.63 20.49
C ARG A 638 -0.11 -9.46 21.99
N ARG A 639 0.65 -8.46 22.42
CA ARG A 639 0.83 -8.15 23.85
C ARG A 639 -0.53 -7.87 24.51
N LEU A 640 -0.73 -8.50 25.67
CA LEU A 640 -1.92 -8.32 26.51
C LEU A 640 -1.73 -7.24 27.58
N THR A 641 -0.49 -6.82 27.85
CA THR A 641 -0.13 -5.83 28.88
C THR A 641 0.89 -4.82 28.36
N GLY A 642 0.85 -3.60 28.89
CA GLY A 642 1.74 -2.52 28.45
C GLY A 642 1.24 -1.91 27.14
N ASP A 643 1.98 -2.12 26.05
CA ASP A 643 1.59 -1.69 24.71
C ASP A 643 0.65 -2.73 24.07
N ILE A 644 -0.61 -2.72 24.52
CA ILE A 644 -1.63 -3.71 24.15
C ILE A 644 -1.84 -3.71 22.64
N GLY A 645 -1.82 -4.91 22.03
CA GLY A 645 -2.03 -5.09 20.59
C GLY A 645 -0.74 -5.07 19.76
N HIS A 646 0.41 -4.71 20.34
CA HIS A 646 1.69 -4.76 19.63
C HIS A 646 2.10 -6.22 19.33
N PRO A 647 2.59 -6.53 18.12
CA PRO A 647 2.97 -7.89 17.75
C PRO A 647 4.15 -8.42 18.60
N MET A 648 4.12 -9.72 18.87
CA MET A 648 5.10 -10.49 19.65
C MET A 648 5.80 -11.59 18.86
N GLY A 649 5.21 -12.06 17.76
CA GLY A 649 5.71 -13.17 16.94
C GLY A 649 4.57 -14.09 16.48
N ASP A 650 4.89 -15.11 15.69
CA ASP A 650 3.91 -16.04 15.12
C ASP A 650 3.62 -17.23 16.06
N PHE A 651 2.39 -17.72 16.03
CA PHE A 651 1.93 -18.91 16.76
C PHE A 651 1.05 -19.81 15.87
N PRO A 652 1.26 -21.13 15.88
CA PRO A 652 2.39 -21.85 16.49
C PRO A 652 3.71 -21.56 15.76
N GLU A 653 4.86 -21.84 16.40
CA GLU A 653 6.21 -21.58 15.83
C GLU A 653 6.47 -22.36 14.53
N GLU A 654 5.84 -23.53 14.35
CA GLU A 654 5.85 -24.30 13.12
C GLU A 654 4.50 -24.18 12.38
N TYR A 655 4.51 -24.11 11.05
CA TYR A 655 3.30 -24.09 10.22
C TYR A 655 2.38 -25.26 10.58
N GLY A 656 1.15 -24.98 11.01
CA GLY A 656 0.29 -26.07 11.49
C GLY A 656 -0.93 -25.70 12.33
N PHE A 657 -1.47 -24.48 12.23
CA PHE A 657 -2.63 -24.08 13.04
C PHE A 657 -3.85 -25.00 12.89
N ARG A 658 -3.95 -25.74 11.77
CA ARG A 658 -4.98 -26.77 11.55
C ARG A 658 -5.03 -27.87 12.62
N ARG A 659 -3.97 -28.06 13.43
CA ARG A 659 -3.98 -29.00 14.55
C ARG A 659 -5.00 -28.64 15.63
N PHE A 660 -5.36 -27.36 15.72
CA PHE A 660 -6.36 -26.83 16.66
C PHE A 660 -7.78 -26.92 16.13
N LEU A 661 -8.01 -27.65 15.03
CA LEU A 661 -9.33 -27.94 14.50
C LEU A 661 -9.82 -29.28 15.05
N ARG A 662 -11.13 -29.38 15.31
CA ARG A 662 -11.76 -30.61 15.77
C ARG A 662 -11.58 -31.74 14.76
N ALA A 663 -11.41 -32.96 15.28
CA ALA A 663 -11.45 -34.16 14.48
C ALA A 663 -12.82 -34.31 13.78
N GLY A 664 -12.83 -34.54 12.47
CA GLY A 664 -14.08 -34.72 11.70
C GLY A 664 -14.12 -34.01 10.34
N GLY A 665 -13.08 -33.22 9.99
CA GLY A 665 -12.92 -32.64 8.65
C GLY A 665 -13.99 -31.60 8.29
N ARG A 666 -14.51 -30.87 9.28
CA ARG A 666 -15.52 -29.80 9.09
C ARG A 666 -14.94 -28.40 9.32
N ASP A 667 -13.62 -28.28 9.51
CA ASP A 667 -12.90 -27.03 9.77
C ASP A 667 -13.45 -26.21 10.95
N VAL A 668 -13.86 -26.91 12.01
CA VAL A 668 -14.36 -26.32 13.27
C VAL A 668 -13.20 -26.12 14.23
N LEU A 669 -13.04 -24.91 14.76
CA LEU A 669 -12.04 -24.55 15.76
C LEU A 669 -12.35 -25.24 17.10
N ASP A 670 -11.37 -25.94 17.65
CA ASP A 670 -11.42 -26.49 19.01
C ASP A 670 -10.84 -25.44 19.97
N VAL A 671 -11.71 -24.54 20.44
CA VAL A 671 -11.25 -23.36 21.20
C VAL A 671 -10.80 -23.79 22.60
N THR A 672 -11.58 -24.63 23.27
CA THR A 672 -11.36 -25.03 24.67
C THR A 672 -10.42 -26.22 24.85
N GLY A 673 -10.00 -26.88 23.76
CA GLY A 673 -8.94 -27.88 23.77
C GLY A 673 -7.54 -27.29 23.94
N ASP A 674 -6.60 -27.74 23.10
CA ASP A 674 -5.19 -27.34 23.21
C ASP A 674 -4.97 -25.85 22.86
N LEU A 675 -5.82 -25.25 22.02
CA LEU A 675 -5.65 -23.88 21.54
C LEU A 675 -5.62 -22.85 22.67
N LEU A 676 -6.66 -22.79 23.50
CA LEU A 676 -6.74 -21.81 24.59
C LEU A 676 -5.60 -22.02 25.61
N THR A 677 -5.27 -23.28 25.89
CA THR A 677 -4.21 -23.64 26.85
C THR A 677 -2.84 -23.20 26.35
N GLU A 678 -2.52 -23.50 25.09
CA GLU A 678 -1.23 -23.11 24.49
C GLU A 678 -1.13 -21.60 24.26
N LEU A 679 -2.22 -20.93 23.86
CA LEU A 679 -2.25 -19.47 23.76
C LEU A 679 -2.06 -18.80 25.12
N ALA A 680 -2.70 -19.32 26.18
CA ALA A 680 -2.51 -18.80 27.53
C ALA A 680 -1.05 -19.00 28.00
N ALA A 681 -0.47 -20.17 27.72
CA ALA A 681 0.93 -20.47 28.04
C ALA A 681 1.92 -19.56 27.30
N ALA A 682 1.66 -19.22 26.03
CA ALA A 682 2.48 -18.27 25.25
C ALA A 682 2.50 -16.85 25.85
N HIS A 683 1.51 -16.51 26.68
CA HIS A 683 1.41 -15.26 27.43
C HIS A 683 1.74 -15.40 28.92
N GLU A 684 2.31 -16.53 29.34
CA GLU A 684 2.62 -16.85 30.75
C GLU A 684 1.38 -16.73 31.68
N ARG A 685 0.21 -17.13 31.18
CA ARG A 685 -1.08 -17.06 31.88
C ARG A 685 -1.73 -18.43 32.01
N GLU A 686 -2.58 -18.58 33.03
CA GLU A 686 -3.39 -19.79 33.21
C GLU A 686 -4.56 -19.85 32.23
N THR A 687 -5.21 -18.70 31.95
CA THR A 687 -6.35 -18.60 31.03
C THR A 687 -6.39 -17.23 30.34
N LEU A 688 -7.12 -17.16 29.23
CA LEU A 688 -7.41 -15.91 28.51
C LEU A 688 -8.88 -15.53 28.68
N SER A 689 -9.14 -14.23 28.82
CA SER A 689 -10.51 -13.70 28.78
C SER A 689 -11.03 -13.63 27.33
N PRO A 690 -12.35 -13.50 27.11
CA PRO A 690 -12.92 -13.36 25.76
C PRO A 690 -12.31 -12.21 24.95
N ALA A 691 -12.07 -11.05 25.56
CA ALA A 691 -11.41 -9.92 24.89
C ALA A 691 -9.97 -10.25 24.49
N GLN A 692 -9.24 -10.96 25.35
CA GLN A 692 -7.86 -11.35 25.09
C GLN A 692 -7.77 -12.40 23.99
N PHE A 693 -8.67 -13.37 23.99
CA PHE A 693 -8.78 -14.37 22.94
C PHE A 693 -9.11 -13.72 21.59
N ALA A 694 -10.10 -12.81 21.55
CA ALA A 694 -10.44 -12.04 20.34
C ALA A 694 -9.26 -11.25 19.80
N LEU A 695 -8.46 -10.63 20.69
CA LEU A 695 -7.25 -9.90 20.30
C LEU A 695 -6.19 -10.83 19.66
N GLN A 696 -6.01 -12.05 20.17
CA GLN A 696 -5.08 -13.01 19.56
C GLN A 696 -5.58 -13.50 18.20
N MET A 697 -6.89 -13.77 18.07
CA MET A 697 -7.52 -14.26 16.84
C MET A 697 -7.69 -13.17 15.77
N THR A 698 -7.20 -11.95 15.99
CA THR A 698 -7.27 -10.87 15.01
C THR A 698 -6.29 -11.15 13.86
N LYS A 699 -6.79 -11.21 12.62
CA LYS A 699 -5.97 -11.31 11.41
C LYS A 699 -5.37 -9.93 11.11
N ALA A 700 -4.05 -9.79 11.31
CA ALA A 700 -3.33 -8.56 10.97
C ALA A 700 -3.03 -8.52 9.45
N PRO A 701 -2.96 -7.32 8.86
CA PRO A 701 -2.31 -7.15 7.57
C PRO A 701 -0.86 -7.62 7.67
N GLN A 702 -0.42 -8.44 6.73
CA GLN A 702 0.93 -8.99 6.75
C GLN A 702 1.98 -7.93 6.38
N LEU A 703 3.14 -7.97 7.04
CA LEU A 703 4.25 -7.04 6.82
C LEU A 703 5.57 -7.81 6.69
N GLN A 704 6.36 -7.47 5.68
CA GLN A 704 7.72 -7.96 5.49
C GLN A 704 8.70 -6.80 5.45
N LEU A 705 9.77 -6.93 6.21
CA LEU A 705 10.85 -5.95 6.29
C LEU A 705 12.13 -6.51 5.66
N PHE A 706 12.80 -5.69 4.86
CA PHE A 706 14.13 -5.90 4.30
C PHE A 706 15.09 -4.90 4.97
N VAL A 707 16.11 -5.38 5.67
CA VAL A 707 17.03 -4.56 6.48
C VAL A 707 18.45 -4.59 5.92
N ARG A 708 19.08 -3.42 5.78
CA ARG A 708 20.36 -3.19 5.09
C ARG A 708 20.46 -3.91 3.73
N PRO A 709 19.49 -3.68 2.82
CA PRO A 709 19.32 -4.46 1.62
C PRO A 709 20.30 -4.14 0.47
#